data_AF-A0A2V5NCQ6-F1
#
_entry.id   AF-A0A2V5NCQ6-F1
#
_cell.length_a   1.000
_cell.length_b   1.000
_cell.length_c   1.000
_cell.angle_alpha   90.00
_cell.angle_beta   90.00
_cell.angle_gamma   90.00
#
_symmetry.space_group_name_H-M   'P 1'
#
loop_
_entity.id
_entity.type
_entity.pdbx_description
1 polymer ?
#
loop_
_entity_poly.entity_id
_entity_poly.type
_entity_poly.pdbx_seq_one_letter_code
_entity_poly.pdbx_strand_id
1 'polypeptide(L)'
;MKREHRGGIPLAGLIVAAILLACTAGYVSALTRMFQPPMIVEQTESDFLSEADADAPAAKAPGISFQQTMGRMAAIWLMNAFPAQSSSSARANYYFSLDRAGDPRFLELAPVVASSSYSGTHAVFTPSLPGKLAPSPVLVRQAEAGPPLPPSTLPPEPVPDGPLTTNTTNNYTGTTTGSVLTGTNWSLGHVPTVSEDAVFPVGATTGIRTFSNGSLTVGSFDVLATTGTFTLRNGTSGTTSTLTLGGAGDLGNGVSGTASDLLFATAGSTFVITGTNGTAILNTVLGQSGSFNAAGTMTISSVISDGGNNFGITKTGAGTLTLSGANTFGGGLTLSTGTLNINNASALGIGTFTINGGTIANSTNAGLTLTTNNAQTWGGDFTVSVSGSGGAGDLNLGTGAVLLTGNRTILNISGSSTFTVGGVISDGGNGYTLTRAGNGTGTWVLAGNSTYSGGTTLGAGTTSVSNLGNAGASGNLGTGNISLGNGSTSATLLYTGAGETTNKVFNLSGTTGGGIIDTTGATGGLILSADLTATGAGTKTLTIRGNTTGNTISGKIVDNLSGTNNTSVSKTGTGTWTLSGANTYTGNTTITDGTLSVSTISDSGVSSNVGAGTTINFGSSATTGTLLYTGTGDTTNKVINLNGTTGGAIIDQSGTSGLLKFTGTNTAAGLGNKSLTLQGSTAGTGEIGGAIVDSTGFATSLTKTGAGTWTLSGINSYSGGTNVNAGILKLSGTGTLGSISGTLTMGGGTLDLNGTNQNVGALNGSSGTILNEAPSGGGGAKTLTIGNGDTSGSFSGTITDHDGSGSGFVKLIKTGTGTETMTSTTSNYTGGTDINGGTLISNSANGGALGRGPVTVNNSGTTLVGNGLIDADVTVSSAGNPGGTLAVGTTSASGNIGKVQIGQSAGLGALTLAAGSNLLLDLTAGAGLTGTGAGTIYDQVSALTSVTLGGGTLTLNVGPGLAVGDKFYIVLNNSANAVNGTFSGLAEGSTFTQGGDTFLISYLDSGGDGTLLNDISLTVTAIPEPSTWGAAALAFLVVGYMQRKRFAKRLRVIG
;
A
#
# COMPACT_ATOMS: atom_id res chain seq x y z
N MET A 1 -50.74 -18.95 31.86
CA MET A 1 -51.77 -17.94 32.26
C MET A 1 -51.11 -16.88 33.14
N LYS A 2 -51.81 -15.75 33.37
CA LYS A 2 -51.63 -14.71 34.43
C LYS A 2 -50.62 -15.07 35.55
N ARG A 3 -49.72 -14.18 36.01
CA ARG A 3 -49.87 -12.72 36.22
C ARG A 3 -48.51 -11.99 36.17
N GLU A 4 -48.37 -10.89 35.42
CA GLU A 4 -48.30 -9.47 35.89
C GLU A 4 -47.10 -9.17 36.84
N HIS A 5 -46.06 -8.41 36.42
CA HIS A 5 -45.96 -6.92 36.44
C HIS A 5 -45.04 -6.41 37.59
N ARG A 6 -44.35 -5.26 37.56
CA ARG A 6 -44.19 -4.17 36.54
C ARG A 6 -42.94 -3.31 36.83
N GLY A 7 -42.31 -2.77 35.78
CA GLY A 7 -41.43 -1.57 35.84
C GLY A 7 -40.04 -1.77 36.49
N GLY A 8 -39.10 -0.82 36.33
CA GLY A 8 -39.18 0.40 35.51
C GLY A 8 -38.04 1.40 35.78
N ILE A 9 -37.02 1.40 34.92
CA ILE A 9 -36.02 2.47 34.68
C ILE A 9 -36.64 3.88 34.51
N PRO A 10 -35.92 5.04 34.61
CA PRO A 10 -34.45 5.24 34.63
C PRO A 10 -33.86 6.40 35.52
N LEU A 11 -32.55 6.66 35.35
CA LEU A 11 -31.89 7.97 35.13
C LEU A 11 -31.23 8.81 36.28
N ALA A 12 -29.94 9.13 36.06
CA ALA A 12 -29.15 10.35 36.38
C ALA A 12 -29.03 10.92 37.84
N GLY A 13 -27.85 11.47 38.20
CA GLY A 13 -27.76 12.29 39.45
C GLY A 13 -26.39 12.63 40.09
N LEU A 14 -25.31 12.88 39.33
CA LEU A 14 -24.09 13.65 39.70
C LEU A 14 -23.83 14.08 41.18
N ILE A 15 -22.76 13.57 41.82
CA ILE A 15 -22.06 14.19 42.98
C ILE A 15 -20.52 14.12 42.76
N VAL A 16 -19.75 15.00 43.40
CA VAL A 16 -18.34 15.37 43.08
C VAL A 16 -17.41 15.25 44.30
N ALA A 17 -16.09 15.05 44.05
CA ALA A 17 -14.92 15.19 44.96
C ALA A 17 -14.70 14.08 46.04
N ALA A 18 -13.47 13.71 46.42
CA ALA A 18 -12.10 14.00 45.91
C ALA A 18 -11.03 13.01 46.48
N ILE A 19 -9.73 13.28 46.21
CA ILE A 19 -8.48 12.62 46.71
C ILE A 19 -8.10 11.35 45.90
N LEU A 20 -7.13 11.35 44.96
CA LEU A 20 -5.64 11.49 45.04
C LEU A 20 -4.91 10.28 45.70
N LEU A 21 -3.74 9.79 45.26
CA LEU A 21 -2.90 9.96 44.05
C LEU A 21 -1.79 8.86 44.04
N ALA A 22 -1.09 8.67 42.91
CA ALA A 22 0.29 8.12 42.80
C ALA A 22 0.52 6.60 43.06
N CYS A 23 1.66 6.01 42.65
CA CYS A 23 2.45 6.15 41.40
C CYS A 23 3.45 4.96 41.27
N THR A 24 4.13 4.85 40.12
CA THR A 24 5.13 3.83 39.78
C THR A 24 6.47 3.94 40.52
N ALA A 25 7.05 2.80 40.93
CA ALA A 25 8.51 2.55 41.01
C ALA A 25 8.77 1.02 41.15
N GLY A 26 9.86 0.43 40.66
CA GLY A 26 10.98 1.01 39.90
C GLY A 26 11.97 -0.06 39.38
N TYR A 27 12.97 0.39 38.62
CA TYR A 27 14.09 -0.41 38.07
C TYR A 27 15.08 -0.89 39.16
N VAL A 28 15.95 -1.87 38.84
CA VAL A 28 17.44 -1.71 38.74
C VAL A 28 18.15 -3.06 38.58
N SER A 29 19.27 -3.09 37.84
CA SER A 29 20.21 -4.22 37.71
C SER A 29 21.54 -3.90 38.41
N ALA A 30 22.18 -4.87 39.11
CA ALA A 30 23.64 -5.15 39.06
C ALA A 30 24.24 -6.01 40.21
N LEU A 31 25.09 -6.97 39.82
CA LEU A 31 26.35 -7.48 40.43
C LEU A 31 26.51 -7.77 41.95
N THR A 32 26.79 -9.06 42.24
CA THR A 32 27.98 -9.53 43.02
C THR A 32 28.35 -10.95 42.50
N ARG A 33 29.32 -11.16 41.59
CA ARG A 33 30.81 -11.28 41.71
C ARG A 33 31.36 -12.61 42.29
N MET A 34 32.33 -13.20 41.55
CA MET A 34 33.27 -14.32 41.87
C MET A 34 32.62 -15.72 41.92
N PHE A 35 33.14 -16.80 41.31
CA PHE A 35 34.54 -17.23 41.05
C PHE A 35 34.80 -17.79 39.61
N GLN A 36 36.02 -18.32 39.37
CA GLN A 36 36.53 -18.86 38.08
C GLN A 36 36.39 -20.40 37.93
N PRO A 37 36.54 -20.98 36.70
CA PRO A 37 36.36 -22.41 36.43
C PRO A 37 37.67 -23.24 36.33
N PRO A 38 37.60 -24.57 36.56
CA PRO A 38 38.45 -25.58 35.92
C PRO A 38 37.78 -26.06 34.60
N MET A 39 38.47 -26.30 33.48
CA MET A 39 39.51 -27.30 33.23
C MET A 39 39.09 -28.75 33.52
N ILE A 40 38.74 -29.49 32.45
CA ILE A 40 39.06 -30.91 32.33
C ILE A 40 39.84 -31.07 31.02
N VAL A 41 40.96 -31.78 31.10
CA VAL A 41 41.72 -32.28 29.96
C VAL A 41 41.86 -33.78 30.18
N GLU A 42 41.47 -34.59 29.21
CA GLU A 42 42.16 -35.86 28.98
C GLU A 42 42.04 -36.29 27.51
N GLN A 43 42.98 -37.14 27.09
CA GLN A 43 43.11 -37.62 25.73
C GLN A 43 42.47 -39.00 25.57
N THR A 44 42.13 -39.39 24.35
CA THR A 44 42.46 -40.76 23.89
C THR A 44 42.62 -40.78 22.38
N GLU A 45 43.58 -41.58 21.92
CA GLU A 45 43.85 -41.85 20.50
C GLU A 45 43.10 -43.12 20.06
N SER A 46 42.78 -43.25 18.78
CA SER A 46 42.94 -44.50 18.01
C SER A 46 42.67 -44.27 16.53
N ASP A 47 43.40 -45.01 15.69
CA ASP A 47 43.21 -45.05 14.24
C ASP A 47 41.90 -45.75 13.84
N PHE A 48 41.47 -45.56 12.59
CA PHE A 48 41.38 -46.70 11.67
C PHE A 48 41.42 -46.27 10.20
N LEU A 49 42.13 -47.06 9.38
CA LEU A 49 42.24 -46.91 7.93
C LEU A 49 41.06 -47.57 7.21
N SER A 50 40.68 -47.05 6.04
CA SER A 50 40.35 -47.90 4.88
C SER A 50 40.54 -47.11 3.58
N GLU A 51 41.04 -47.80 2.56
CA GLU A 51 41.38 -47.25 1.24
C GLU A 51 40.29 -47.60 0.21
N ALA A 52 40.14 -46.78 -0.82
CA ALA A 52 39.58 -47.18 -2.11
C ALA A 52 40.17 -46.28 -3.22
N ASP A 53 40.91 -46.87 -4.14
CA ASP A 53 41.68 -46.19 -5.20
C ASP A 53 41.24 -46.69 -6.59
N ALA A 54 41.36 -45.85 -7.64
CA ALA A 54 41.37 -46.22 -9.07
C ALA A 54 41.45 -44.99 -10.04
N ASP A 55 42.64 -44.75 -10.58
CA ASP A 55 42.95 -44.40 -11.99
C ASP A 55 42.27 -43.21 -12.75
N ALA A 56 43.00 -42.08 -12.80
CA ALA A 56 43.87 -41.65 -13.93
C ALA A 56 43.30 -41.35 -15.36
N PRO A 57 44.00 -40.55 -16.22
CA PRO A 57 44.93 -39.42 -15.93
C PRO A 57 44.89 -38.20 -16.91
N ALA A 58 45.68 -37.17 -16.56
CA ALA A 58 46.36 -36.17 -17.43
C ALA A 58 45.55 -34.92 -17.92
N ALA A 59 46.14 -33.71 -18.05
CA ALA A 59 47.55 -33.29 -17.93
C ALA A 59 47.78 -31.81 -17.49
N LYS A 60 48.96 -31.55 -16.90
CA LYS A 60 49.74 -30.29 -16.77
C LYS A 60 49.24 -29.11 -15.89
N ALA A 61 49.98 -28.87 -14.80
CA ALA A 61 50.18 -27.57 -14.13
C ALA A 61 51.46 -26.86 -14.68
N PRO A 62 52.07 -25.77 -14.10
CA PRO A 62 52.32 -25.45 -12.67
C PRO A 62 51.67 -24.12 -12.19
N GLY A 63 51.37 -23.91 -10.89
CA GLY A 63 52.31 -23.51 -9.82
C GLY A 63 52.13 -22.00 -9.49
N ILE A 64 52.56 -21.37 -8.38
CA ILE A 64 53.29 -21.70 -7.14
C ILE A 64 52.94 -20.55 -6.14
N SER A 65 52.67 -20.65 -4.83
CA SER A 65 52.29 -21.72 -3.86
C SER A 65 51.70 -21.02 -2.59
N PHE A 66 51.52 -21.71 -1.45
CA PHE A 66 51.05 -21.09 -0.18
C PHE A 66 51.70 -21.72 1.06
N GLN A 67 52.20 -20.90 2.00
CA GLN A 67 52.53 -21.32 3.37
C GLN A 67 52.29 -20.18 4.40
N GLN A 68 51.42 -20.49 5.36
CA GLN A 68 51.30 -20.08 6.78
C GLN A 68 52.15 -18.88 7.28
N THR A 69 51.62 -17.97 8.12
CA THR A 69 51.05 -18.32 9.44
C THR A 69 50.05 -17.29 10.02
N MET A 70 48.85 -17.79 10.34
CA MET A 70 47.84 -17.39 11.36
C MET A 70 47.64 -15.93 11.84
N GLY A 71 46.39 -15.46 11.75
CA GLY A 71 45.88 -14.19 12.34
C GLY A 71 44.49 -14.24 13.01
N ARG A 72 43.92 -15.44 13.23
CA ARG A 72 42.62 -15.75 13.91
C ARG A 72 41.29 -15.26 13.25
N MET A 73 40.25 -16.07 13.49
CA MET A 73 38.83 -15.93 13.08
C MET A 73 38.06 -15.01 14.06
N ALA A 74 36.82 -14.53 13.85
CA ALA A 74 35.75 -14.79 12.87
C ALA A 74 35.04 -13.44 12.52
N ALA A 75 34.03 -13.28 11.65
CA ALA A 75 32.97 -14.19 11.18
C ALA A 75 32.52 -13.93 9.71
N ILE A 76 31.31 -14.40 9.33
CA ILE A 76 30.89 -14.74 7.95
C ILE A 76 29.76 -13.84 7.40
N TRP A 77 29.89 -13.42 6.13
CA TRP A 77 28.89 -12.79 5.22
C TRP A 77 28.20 -11.49 5.71
N LEU A 78 27.92 -10.44 4.91
CA LEU A 78 27.73 -10.31 3.45
C LEU A 78 28.52 -9.12 2.84
N MET A 79 28.73 -9.15 1.53
CA MET A 79 29.15 -7.97 0.73
C MET A 79 28.15 -7.71 -0.42
N ASN A 80 27.60 -6.49 -0.48
CA ASN A 80 27.46 -5.63 -1.67
C ASN A 80 26.32 -4.61 -1.55
N ALA A 81 26.64 -3.34 -1.28
CA ALA A 81 25.96 -2.17 -1.86
C ALA A 81 26.57 -0.84 -1.35
N PHE A 82 27.30 -0.13 -2.22
CA PHE A 82 27.52 1.31 -2.12
C PHE A 82 27.35 1.90 -3.53
N PRO A 83 26.66 3.05 -3.65
CA PRO A 83 27.04 4.07 -4.61
C PRO A 83 27.71 5.23 -3.86
N ALA A 84 28.78 5.79 -4.41
CA ALA A 84 29.48 6.93 -3.82
C ALA A 84 28.69 8.23 -4.02
N GLN A 85 28.70 9.12 -3.02
CA GLN A 85 28.44 10.54 -3.26
C GLN A 85 29.73 11.24 -3.71
N SER A 86 29.66 11.91 -4.86
CA SER A 86 30.71 12.82 -5.31
C SER A 86 30.65 14.14 -4.53
N SER A 87 31.68 14.44 -3.76
CA SER A 87 31.89 15.78 -3.17
C SER A 87 33.19 16.39 -3.70
N SER A 88 33.16 17.69 -4.01
CA SER A 88 34.36 18.41 -4.45
C SER A 88 34.48 19.77 -3.75
N SER A 89 35.58 19.88 -2.99
CA SER A 89 36.28 21.14 -2.69
C SER A 89 35.52 22.28 -1.98
N ALA A 90 35.50 22.22 -0.65
CA ALA A 90 35.89 23.37 0.17
C ALA A 90 36.63 22.88 1.43
N ARG A 91 37.89 23.28 1.62
CA ARG A 91 38.66 23.03 2.86
C ARG A 91 38.76 24.30 3.68
N ALA A 92 38.33 24.24 4.94
CA ALA A 92 38.71 25.18 5.98
C ALA A 92 38.91 24.40 7.28
N ASN A 93 40.16 24.29 7.75
CA ASN A 93 40.46 23.79 9.09
C ASN A 93 40.31 24.95 10.08
N TYR A 94 39.79 24.74 11.29
CA TYR A 94 40.33 25.39 12.51
C TYR A 94 39.86 24.70 13.82
N TYR A 95 40.73 23.84 14.36
CA TYR A 95 40.97 23.56 15.79
C TYR A 95 39.83 23.04 16.72
N PHE A 96 40.26 22.65 17.93
CA PHE A 96 39.61 21.75 18.90
C PHE A 96 39.22 22.47 20.21
N SER A 97 38.50 21.76 21.09
CA SER A 97 38.37 21.98 22.56
C SER A 97 37.43 23.12 23.03
N LEU A 98 36.74 23.05 24.20
CA LEU A 98 36.61 22.00 25.23
C LEU A 98 35.25 22.13 26.01
N ASP A 99 34.97 21.15 26.89
CA ASP A 99 34.20 21.13 28.17
C ASP A 99 33.71 22.48 28.80
N ARG A 100 32.66 22.58 29.65
CA ARG A 100 31.61 21.66 30.17
C ARG A 100 30.58 22.43 31.04
N ALA A 101 29.36 21.86 31.22
CA ALA A 101 28.42 21.98 32.37
C ALA A 101 28.06 23.35 33.02
N GLY A 102 26.76 23.61 33.26
CA GLY A 102 26.33 24.80 34.03
C GLY A 102 24.81 25.10 34.15
N ASP A 103 23.95 24.08 34.28
CA ASP A 103 22.49 24.24 34.56
C ASP A 103 22.29 24.64 36.05
N PRO A 104 21.18 25.28 36.56
CA PRO A 104 19.80 24.97 36.15
C PRO A 104 18.67 26.04 36.21
N ARG A 105 17.54 25.72 35.52
CA ARG A 105 16.10 25.80 35.93
C ARG A 105 15.14 26.56 35.00
N PHE A 106 14.07 25.84 34.57
CA PHE A 106 12.71 26.31 34.18
C PHE A 106 12.63 27.27 32.95
N LEU A 107 11.64 27.22 32.04
CA LEU A 107 10.50 26.34 31.71
C LEU A 107 10.04 26.77 30.28
N GLU A 108 9.42 26.01 29.37
CA GLU A 108 8.77 24.68 29.38
C GLU A 108 9.24 23.81 28.18
N LEU A 109 8.45 22.83 27.73
CA LEU A 109 8.67 22.04 26.50
C LEU A 109 7.35 21.72 25.79
N ALA A 110 7.37 21.62 24.45
CA ALA A 110 6.24 21.18 23.62
C ALA A 110 6.02 19.66 23.68
N PRO A 111 4.90 19.12 23.13
CA PRO A 111 5.02 18.32 21.90
C PRO A 111 3.80 18.43 20.91
N VAL A 112 3.99 18.56 19.59
CA VAL A 112 4.14 17.54 18.51
C VAL A 112 2.82 16.99 17.89
N VAL A 113 2.62 17.36 16.61
CA VAL A 113 2.19 16.58 15.41
C VAL A 113 1.25 15.36 15.55
N ALA A 114 0.16 15.34 14.75
CA ALA A 114 -0.38 14.14 14.06
C ALA A 114 -1.27 14.51 12.84
N SER A 115 -1.59 13.54 11.97
CA SER A 115 -2.06 13.71 10.58
C SER A 115 -3.44 13.13 10.22
N SER A 116 -3.89 13.42 8.99
CA SER A 116 -4.57 12.52 8.01
C SER A 116 -6.09 12.13 8.10
N SER A 117 -6.79 12.46 7.00
CA SER A 117 -7.77 11.67 6.18
C SER A 117 -9.15 11.15 6.69
N TYR A 118 -10.21 11.82 6.20
CA TYR A 118 -11.31 11.33 5.31
C TYR A 118 -12.36 10.24 5.71
N SER A 119 -13.61 10.48 5.26
CA SER A 119 -14.78 9.55 5.10
C SER A 119 -15.73 9.25 6.30
N GLY A 120 -17.06 9.21 6.04
CA GLY A 120 -18.11 8.74 6.97
C GLY A 120 -19.55 9.20 6.62
N THR A 121 -20.51 8.26 6.43
CA THR A 121 -21.79 8.48 5.70
C THR A 121 -23.08 8.59 6.53
N HIS A 122 -24.03 9.42 6.06
CA HIS A 122 -25.52 9.30 6.07
C HIS A 122 -26.33 8.85 7.34
N ALA A 123 -27.31 9.67 7.73
CA ALA A 123 -28.63 9.23 8.24
C ALA A 123 -29.73 10.30 7.99
N VAL A 124 -31.00 9.87 7.87
CA VAL A 124 -32.15 10.64 7.32
C VAL A 124 -33.19 10.98 8.41
N PHE A 125 -33.79 12.19 8.39
CA PHE A 125 -35.26 12.45 8.40
C PHE A 125 -35.64 13.94 8.61
N THR A 126 -36.82 14.33 8.08
CA THR A 126 -37.52 15.64 8.23
C THR A 126 -38.72 15.48 9.19
N PRO A 127 -39.57 16.49 9.57
CA PRO A 127 -39.72 17.86 9.02
C PRO A 127 -40.04 18.99 10.05
N SER A 128 -40.58 20.11 9.55
CA SER A 128 -41.44 21.13 10.19
C SER A 128 -40.85 22.47 10.73
N LEU A 129 -41.42 23.54 10.17
CA LEU A 129 -41.45 24.97 10.60
C LEU A 129 -42.60 25.17 11.64
N PRO A 130 -42.84 26.35 12.29
CA PRO A 130 -42.51 27.72 11.85
C PRO A 130 -42.18 28.82 12.91
N GLY A 131 -41.79 30.01 12.42
CA GLY A 131 -41.93 31.31 13.12
C GLY A 131 -40.61 32.02 13.49
N LYS A 132 -40.50 33.36 13.44
CA LYS A 132 -41.52 34.38 13.13
C LYS A 132 -40.91 35.74 12.70
N LEU A 133 -41.26 36.22 11.48
CA LEU A 133 -41.29 37.63 11.00
C LEU A 133 -39.98 38.47 10.97
N ALA A 134 -39.79 39.46 10.08
CA ALA A 134 -40.68 40.06 9.07
C ALA A 134 -39.96 40.32 7.71
N PRO A 135 -40.68 40.30 6.56
CA PRO A 135 -40.10 40.51 5.21
C PRO A 135 -40.64 41.75 4.46
N SER A 136 -40.08 42.05 3.28
CA SER A 136 -40.72 42.85 2.21
C SER A 136 -40.17 42.52 0.80
N PRO A 137 -40.92 41.81 -0.07
CA PRO A 137 -40.58 41.61 -1.49
C PRO A 137 -41.67 42.14 -2.46
N VAL A 138 -41.28 42.66 -3.63
CA VAL A 138 -42.18 42.89 -4.78
C VAL A 138 -41.43 42.62 -6.09
N LEU A 139 -42.09 42.00 -7.07
CA LEU A 139 -41.56 41.80 -8.43
C LEU A 139 -42.72 41.77 -9.46
N VAL A 140 -42.39 42.09 -10.71
CA VAL A 140 -43.22 42.00 -11.93
C VAL A 140 -44.38 42.99 -12.09
N ARG A 141 -44.24 43.89 -13.06
CA ARG A 141 -45.29 44.17 -14.07
C ARG A 141 -44.69 44.68 -15.39
N GLN A 142 -45.44 44.52 -16.48
CA GLN A 142 -45.02 44.83 -17.86
C GLN A 142 -45.09 46.33 -18.17
N ALA A 143 -44.25 46.80 -19.10
CA ALA A 143 -44.58 47.85 -20.06
C ALA A 143 -43.62 47.78 -21.27
N GLU A 144 -44.11 48.04 -22.47
CA GLU A 144 -43.31 48.29 -23.68
C GLU A 144 -43.28 49.79 -24.01
N ALA A 145 -42.31 50.20 -24.84
CA ALA A 145 -42.31 51.38 -25.70
C ALA A 145 -42.62 52.78 -25.09
N GLY A 146 -41.55 53.58 -24.94
CA GLY A 146 -41.58 55.05 -24.92
C GLY A 146 -40.46 55.60 -25.84
N PRO A 147 -40.61 56.79 -26.45
CA PRO A 147 -39.72 57.25 -27.52
C PRO A 147 -38.34 57.78 -27.03
N PRO A 148 -37.30 57.75 -27.89
CA PRO A 148 -35.95 58.21 -27.55
C PRO A 148 -35.84 59.75 -27.56
N LEU A 149 -35.03 60.28 -26.63
CA LEU A 149 -34.69 61.70 -26.48
C LEU A 149 -33.18 61.85 -26.12
N PRO A 150 -32.57 63.04 -26.28
CA PRO A 150 -31.25 63.16 -26.93
C PRO A 150 -30.02 62.75 -26.11
N PRO A 151 -28.85 62.54 -26.76
CA PRO A 151 -27.57 62.40 -26.05
C PRO A 151 -27.24 63.67 -25.25
N SER A 152 -27.02 63.53 -23.94
CA SER A 152 -26.70 64.62 -23.04
C SER A 152 -25.25 65.09 -23.20
N THR A 153 -25.05 66.17 -23.95
CA THR A 153 -23.75 66.83 -24.11
C THR A 153 -23.38 67.64 -22.86
N LEU A 154 -22.82 66.97 -21.86
CA LEU A 154 -22.05 67.59 -20.78
C LEU A 154 -20.71 66.83 -20.64
N PRO A 155 -19.56 67.51 -20.67
CA PRO A 155 -18.28 66.88 -20.35
C PRO A 155 -18.21 66.55 -18.84
N PRO A 156 -17.33 65.64 -18.42
CA PRO A 156 -16.95 65.57 -17.01
C PRO A 156 -16.37 66.94 -16.59
N GLU A 157 -16.72 67.42 -15.40
CA GLU A 157 -16.01 68.57 -14.84
C GLU A 157 -14.54 68.18 -14.62
N PRO A 158 -13.57 69.00 -15.09
CA PRO A 158 -12.20 68.82 -14.66
C PRO A 158 -12.11 69.17 -13.18
N VAL A 159 -11.70 68.20 -12.37
CA VAL A 159 -11.08 68.54 -11.08
C VAL A 159 -9.91 69.47 -11.42
N PRO A 160 -9.76 70.63 -10.78
CA PRO A 160 -8.61 71.47 -11.02
C PRO A 160 -7.38 70.78 -10.43
N ASP A 161 -6.65 70.06 -11.27
CA ASP A 161 -5.23 69.80 -11.03
C ASP A 161 -4.57 71.18 -10.90
N GLY A 162 -4.30 71.58 -9.65
CA GLY A 162 -3.41 72.70 -9.38
C GLY A 162 -2.10 72.45 -10.11
N PRO A 163 -1.47 73.48 -10.72
CA PRO A 163 -0.38 73.28 -11.66
C PRO A 163 0.70 72.40 -11.02
N LEU A 164 0.89 71.20 -11.58
CA LEU A 164 1.97 70.30 -11.20
C LEU A 164 3.25 71.11 -11.25
N THR A 165 3.89 71.29 -10.09
CA THR A 165 5.07 72.13 -9.96
C THR A 165 6.19 71.46 -10.73
N THR A 166 6.44 71.91 -11.96
CA THR A 166 7.52 71.42 -12.81
C THR A 166 8.80 71.38 -11.98
N ASN A 167 9.37 70.19 -11.84
CA ASN A 167 10.58 69.98 -11.06
C ASN A 167 11.69 70.94 -11.55
N THR A 168 12.57 71.35 -10.65
CA THR A 168 13.63 72.28 -11.06
C THR A 168 14.69 71.54 -11.86
N THR A 169 14.94 71.96 -13.10
CA THR A 169 15.96 71.35 -13.97
C THR A 169 17.36 71.52 -13.36
N ASN A 170 18.00 70.40 -13.02
CA ASN A 170 19.37 70.36 -12.51
C ASN A 170 20.26 69.66 -13.56
N ASN A 171 20.97 70.46 -14.37
CA ASN A 171 21.73 69.97 -15.52
C ASN A 171 23.06 69.34 -15.08
N TYR A 172 23.43 68.21 -15.68
CA TYR A 172 24.73 67.58 -15.46
C TYR A 172 25.87 68.39 -16.12
N THR A 173 26.81 68.87 -15.31
CA THR A 173 27.99 69.67 -15.71
C THR A 173 29.32 68.92 -15.55
N GLY A 174 29.30 67.70 -14.99
CA GLY A 174 30.49 66.88 -14.76
C GLY A 174 31.13 66.28 -16.02
N THR A 175 32.25 65.57 -15.82
CA THR A 175 32.98 64.90 -16.91
C THR A 175 32.23 63.67 -17.45
N THR A 176 32.62 63.19 -18.63
CA THR A 176 31.99 62.02 -19.30
C THR A 176 32.07 60.72 -18.49
N THR A 177 32.97 60.62 -17.51
CA THR A 177 33.13 59.48 -16.58
C THR A 177 32.75 59.81 -15.13
N GLY A 178 32.33 61.05 -14.86
CA GLY A 178 32.08 61.57 -13.52
C GLY A 178 30.97 60.83 -12.78
N SER A 179 30.99 60.93 -11.45
CA SER A 179 29.95 60.36 -10.59
C SER A 179 28.69 61.23 -10.62
N VAL A 180 27.52 60.62 -10.68
CA VAL A 180 26.23 61.33 -10.52
C VAL A 180 25.96 61.70 -9.06
N LEU A 181 26.70 61.10 -8.12
CA LEU A 181 26.57 61.31 -6.68
C LEU A 181 27.49 62.44 -6.15
N THR A 182 28.05 63.27 -7.03
CA THR A 182 28.94 64.38 -6.66
C THR A 182 28.27 65.71 -7.00
N GLY A 183 27.94 66.51 -5.98
CA GLY A 183 27.16 67.75 -6.15
C GLY A 183 27.77 68.78 -7.10
N THR A 184 29.10 68.86 -7.19
CA THR A 184 29.80 69.78 -8.11
C THR A 184 29.70 69.39 -9.59
N ASN A 185 29.12 68.22 -9.91
CA ASN A 185 28.86 67.77 -11.28
C ASN A 185 27.45 68.17 -11.77
N TRP A 186 26.77 69.06 -11.05
CA TRP A 186 25.39 69.47 -11.28
C TRP A 186 25.24 71.00 -11.24
N SER A 187 24.37 71.58 -12.06
CA SER A 187 24.25 73.03 -12.23
C SER A 187 23.77 73.78 -10.98
N LEU A 188 23.02 73.11 -10.09
CA LEU A 188 22.58 73.66 -8.81
C LEU A 188 23.59 73.41 -7.66
N GLY A 189 24.80 72.94 -7.98
CA GLY A 189 25.91 72.74 -7.04
C GLY A 189 25.74 71.59 -6.03
N HIS A 190 24.62 70.86 -6.09
CA HIS A 190 24.28 69.75 -5.22
C HIS A 190 23.66 68.60 -6.03
N VAL A 191 23.66 67.40 -5.44
CA VAL A 191 23.08 66.20 -6.08
C VAL A 191 21.56 66.36 -6.18
N PRO A 192 20.94 66.13 -7.34
CA PRO A 192 19.51 66.30 -7.54
C PRO A 192 18.63 65.55 -6.54
N THR A 193 17.44 66.10 -6.30
CA THR A 193 16.44 65.59 -5.35
C THR A 193 15.11 65.23 -6.05
N VAL A 194 14.14 64.68 -5.33
CA VAL A 194 12.85 64.24 -5.89
C VAL A 194 12.01 65.35 -6.53
N SER A 195 12.31 66.62 -6.22
CA SER A 195 11.72 67.82 -6.82
C SER A 195 12.58 68.45 -7.93
N GLU A 196 13.61 67.73 -8.40
CA GLU A 196 14.55 68.21 -9.41
C GLU A 196 14.78 67.18 -10.53
N ASP A 197 14.80 67.65 -11.77
CA ASP A 197 15.00 66.80 -12.94
C ASP A 197 16.49 66.67 -13.26
N ALA A 198 16.99 65.44 -13.27
CA ALA A 198 18.38 65.12 -13.56
C ALA A 198 18.62 65.09 -15.08
N VAL A 199 18.82 66.28 -15.66
CA VAL A 199 18.90 66.47 -17.11
C VAL A 199 20.34 66.41 -17.63
N PHE A 200 20.55 65.66 -18.70
CA PHE A 200 21.81 65.57 -19.44
C PHE A 200 21.64 66.30 -20.78
N PRO A 201 22.10 67.56 -20.90
CA PRO A 201 21.73 68.43 -22.01
C PRO A 201 22.37 68.05 -23.35
N VAL A 202 21.78 68.55 -24.44
CA VAL A 202 22.25 68.35 -25.81
C VAL A 202 23.72 68.78 -25.95
N GLY A 203 24.59 67.88 -26.40
CA GLY A 203 26.03 68.12 -26.50
C GLY A 203 26.88 67.61 -25.32
N ALA A 204 26.28 67.06 -24.26
CA ALA A 204 26.98 66.36 -23.17
C ALA A 204 27.47 64.96 -23.61
N THR A 205 28.45 64.93 -24.52
CA THR A 205 28.85 63.77 -25.35
C THR A 205 29.17 62.46 -24.60
N THR A 206 29.09 61.37 -25.38
CA THR A 206 29.64 60.02 -25.18
C THR A 206 30.32 59.76 -23.82
N GLY A 207 29.68 59.00 -22.92
CA GLY A 207 30.28 58.73 -21.62
C GLY A 207 29.54 57.75 -20.70
N ILE A 208 30.25 57.29 -19.68
CA ILE A 208 29.78 56.35 -18.66
C ILE A 208 29.58 57.11 -17.34
N ARG A 209 28.34 57.51 -17.04
CA ARG A 209 28.00 58.18 -15.78
C ARG A 209 28.03 57.16 -14.65
N THR A 210 28.86 57.40 -13.65
CA THR A 210 29.13 56.40 -12.59
C THR A 210 28.30 56.63 -11.34
N PHE A 211 27.89 55.53 -10.72
CA PHE A 211 27.57 55.48 -9.29
C PHE A 211 28.80 54.91 -8.58
N SER A 212 29.34 55.65 -7.63
CA SER A 212 30.55 55.26 -6.89
C SER A 212 30.21 54.28 -5.77
N ASN A 213 29.20 54.64 -4.96
CA ASN A 213 28.44 53.84 -3.99
C ASN A 213 27.26 54.71 -3.51
N GLY A 214 26.05 54.18 -3.36
CA GLY A 214 24.90 54.91 -2.81
C GLY A 214 23.79 55.32 -3.81
N SER A 215 22.87 56.16 -3.35
CA SER A 215 21.58 56.41 -4.02
C SER A 215 21.45 57.81 -4.63
N LEU A 216 20.79 57.89 -5.79
CA LEU A 216 20.27 59.11 -6.40
C LEU A 216 18.73 59.02 -6.40
N THR A 217 18.04 60.07 -5.96
CA THR A 217 16.57 60.15 -5.98
C THR A 217 16.16 61.43 -6.67
N VAL A 218 15.50 61.33 -7.82
CA VAL A 218 15.23 62.44 -8.74
C VAL A 218 13.76 62.61 -9.05
N GLY A 219 13.41 63.79 -9.56
CA GLY A 219 12.16 64.06 -10.25
C GLY A 219 12.04 63.18 -11.50
N SER A 220 12.69 63.61 -12.58
CA SER A 220 12.97 62.85 -13.79
C SER A 220 14.46 62.46 -13.95
N PHE A 221 14.77 61.63 -14.94
CA PHE A 221 16.14 61.37 -15.39
C PHE A 221 16.18 61.38 -16.93
N ASP A 222 16.68 62.47 -17.52
CA ASP A 222 16.41 62.80 -18.92
C ASP A 222 17.69 63.01 -19.72
N VAL A 223 17.91 62.15 -20.72
CA VAL A 223 19.08 62.24 -21.60
C VAL A 223 18.67 62.82 -22.95
N LEU A 224 18.97 64.11 -23.14
CA LEU A 224 18.58 64.91 -24.31
C LEU A 224 19.59 64.78 -25.48
N ALA A 225 20.56 63.87 -25.39
CA ALA A 225 21.57 63.66 -26.41
C ALA A 225 21.04 62.80 -27.57
N THR A 226 20.95 63.39 -28.76
CA THR A 226 20.45 62.70 -29.97
C THR A 226 21.49 61.84 -30.69
N THR A 227 22.77 61.90 -30.29
CA THR A 227 23.86 61.06 -30.82
C THR A 227 24.89 60.72 -29.73
N GLY A 228 25.43 59.50 -29.76
CA GLY A 228 26.53 59.05 -28.90
C GLY A 228 26.12 58.08 -27.77
N THR A 229 27.13 57.45 -27.16
CA THR A 229 26.97 56.41 -26.13
C THR A 229 26.65 57.02 -24.75
N PHE A 230 25.66 56.50 -24.04
CA PHE A 230 25.40 56.90 -22.66
C PHE A 230 25.14 55.65 -21.83
N THR A 231 25.89 55.49 -20.75
CA THR A 231 25.82 54.32 -19.87
C THR A 231 25.68 54.77 -18.43
N LEU A 232 24.65 54.29 -17.72
CA LEU A 232 24.63 54.34 -16.25
C LEU A 232 25.35 53.12 -15.70
N ARG A 233 26.39 53.34 -14.88
CA ARG A 233 27.24 52.26 -14.37
C ARG A 233 27.36 52.28 -12.85
N ASN A 234 26.93 51.23 -12.16
CA ASN A 234 27.60 50.87 -10.90
C ASN A 234 28.92 50.19 -11.26
N GLY A 235 30.03 50.88 -10.96
CA GLY A 235 31.37 50.44 -11.34
C GLY A 235 32.07 49.57 -10.29
N THR A 236 31.61 49.61 -9.04
CA THR A 236 32.41 49.19 -7.87
C THR A 236 31.90 47.87 -7.30
N SER A 237 32.74 46.82 -7.31
CA SER A 237 32.39 45.55 -6.68
C SER A 237 32.16 45.72 -5.17
N GLY A 238 31.20 44.97 -4.61
CA GLY A 238 30.78 45.07 -3.20
C GLY A 238 29.82 46.23 -2.87
N THR A 239 29.51 47.12 -3.81
CA THR A 239 28.60 48.25 -3.58
C THR A 239 27.16 47.96 -4.02
N THR A 240 26.21 48.65 -3.39
CA THR A 240 24.84 48.78 -3.91
C THR A 240 24.61 50.23 -4.29
N SER A 241 24.10 50.45 -5.50
CA SER A 241 23.73 51.77 -5.99
C SER A 241 22.27 51.76 -6.42
N THR A 242 21.53 52.85 -6.14
CA THR A 242 20.09 52.93 -6.42
C THR A 242 19.75 54.22 -7.16
N LEU A 243 19.04 54.10 -8.28
CA LEU A 243 18.35 55.21 -8.92
C LEU A 243 16.85 55.13 -8.57
N THR A 244 16.35 56.11 -7.85
CA THR A 244 14.92 56.29 -7.58
C THR A 244 14.40 57.44 -8.41
N LEU A 245 13.31 57.23 -9.14
CA LEU A 245 12.61 58.25 -9.92
C LEU A 245 11.24 58.50 -9.26
N GLY A 246 10.80 59.74 -9.06
CA GLY A 246 9.58 59.95 -8.25
C GLY A 246 9.02 61.37 -8.12
N GLY A 247 9.37 62.30 -9.00
CA GLY A 247 8.78 63.64 -8.99
C GLY A 247 7.32 63.69 -9.43
N ALA A 248 6.63 64.78 -9.11
CA ALA A 248 5.27 65.07 -9.55
C ALA A 248 5.29 66.05 -10.73
N GLY A 249 5.67 65.54 -11.91
CA GLY A 249 5.83 66.31 -13.15
C GLY A 249 5.80 65.39 -14.37
N ASP A 250 5.71 65.98 -15.57
CA ASP A 250 5.25 65.29 -16.78
C ASP A 250 6.36 65.05 -17.82
N LEU A 251 6.23 63.97 -18.62
CA LEU A 251 6.90 63.74 -19.93
C LEU A 251 8.45 63.76 -20.03
N GLY A 252 9.22 63.11 -19.14
CA GLY A 252 10.70 63.08 -19.21
C GLY A 252 11.37 61.69 -19.33
N ASN A 253 11.57 61.04 -18.17
CA ASN A 253 12.31 59.80 -17.82
C ASN A 253 13.05 58.96 -18.90
N GLY A 254 13.80 59.59 -19.80
CA GLY A 254 14.39 58.96 -20.97
C GLY A 254 15.88 58.65 -20.83
N VAL A 255 16.24 57.36 -20.78
CA VAL A 255 17.63 56.92 -20.91
C VAL A 255 17.90 56.62 -22.38
N SER A 256 18.45 57.60 -23.08
CA SER A 256 18.89 57.51 -24.49
C SER A 256 20.40 57.31 -24.57
N GLY A 257 20.89 56.61 -25.61
CA GLY A 257 22.33 56.40 -25.82
C GLY A 257 22.68 55.20 -26.70
N THR A 258 23.73 55.32 -27.51
CA THR A 258 24.09 54.29 -28.50
C THR A 258 24.80 53.07 -27.93
N ALA A 259 24.26 51.89 -28.24
CA ALA A 259 24.92 50.64 -28.68
C ALA A 259 26.19 50.07 -28.00
N SER A 260 26.71 50.61 -26.89
CA SER A 260 27.75 49.96 -26.07
C SER A 260 27.12 49.18 -24.92
N ASP A 261 26.66 49.90 -23.89
CA ASP A 261 25.76 49.42 -22.83
C ASP A 261 24.93 50.62 -22.38
N LEU A 262 23.63 50.43 -22.15
CA LEU A 262 22.73 51.48 -21.66
C LEU A 262 22.74 51.51 -20.12
N LEU A 263 22.75 50.31 -19.50
CA LEU A 263 22.89 50.10 -18.06
C LEU A 263 24.00 49.07 -17.80
N PHE A 264 24.83 49.28 -16.76
CA PHE A 264 25.93 48.40 -16.40
C PHE A 264 26.03 48.19 -14.88
N ALA A 265 26.23 46.95 -14.44
CA ALA A 265 26.58 46.59 -13.07
C ALA A 265 27.80 45.65 -13.07
N THR A 266 28.92 46.09 -12.49
CA THR A 266 30.15 45.27 -12.34
C THR A 266 29.87 43.99 -11.54
N ALA A 267 30.61 42.91 -11.82
CA ALA A 267 30.55 41.68 -11.05
C ALA A 267 30.75 41.92 -9.54
N GLY A 268 29.86 41.35 -8.72
CA GLY A 268 29.81 41.58 -7.27
C GLY A 268 29.23 42.93 -6.84
N SER A 269 28.74 43.77 -7.74
CA SER A 269 27.96 44.97 -7.42
C SER A 269 26.45 44.75 -7.61
N THR A 270 25.64 45.60 -6.98
CA THR A 270 24.19 45.66 -7.20
C THR A 270 23.80 47.04 -7.74
N PHE A 271 22.96 47.09 -8.77
CA PHE A 271 22.36 48.32 -9.29
C PHE A 271 20.82 48.20 -9.32
N VAL A 272 20.13 49.09 -8.61
CA VAL A 272 18.67 49.09 -8.48
C VAL A 272 18.10 50.32 -9.19
N ILE A 273 17.03 50.14 -9.97
CA ILE A 273 16.23 51.21 -10.57
C ILE A 273 14.79 51.02 -10.11
N THR A 274 14.21 52.04 -9.48
CA THR A 274 12.95 51.92 -8.74
C THR A 274 12.19 53.25 -8.66
N GLY A 275 10.98 53.21 -8.11
CA GLY A 275 10.17 54.38 -7.79
C GLY A 275 8.69 54.18 -8.08
N THR A 276 7.87 55.14 -7.66
CA THR A 276 6.40 55.05 -7.71
C THR A 276 5.78 56.42 -7.96
N ASN A 277 5.17 56.60 -9.14
CA ASN A 277 4.28 57.72 -9.47
C ASN A 277 3.12 57.93 -8.47
N GLY A 278 2.54 56.82 -8.00
CA GLY A 278 1.26 56.82 -7.28
C GLY A 278 0.11 56.82 -8.29
N THR A 279 -0.47 55.64 -8.54
CA THR A 279 -1.45 55.35 -9.62
C THR A 279 -1.01 55.61 -11.07
N ALA A 280 -0.14 56.59 -11.35
CA ALA A 280 0.46 56.82 -12.67
C ALA A 280 1.81 56.08 -12.85
N ILE A 281 2.19 55.87 -14.10
CA ILE A 281 3.27 54.95 -14.50
C ILE A 281 4.63 55.64 -14.45
N LEU A 282 5.50 55.21 -13.53
CA LEU A 282 6.91 55.55 -13.62
C LEU A 282 7.57 54.74 -14.75
N ASN A 283 8.01 55.44 -15.79
CA ASN A 283 8.41 54.87 -17.05
C ASN A 283 9.87 55.18 -17.40
N THR A 284 10.75 54.18 -17.40
CA THR A 284 12.08 54.26 -18.03
C THR A 284 11.89 54.20 -19.55
N VAL A 285 11.95 55.35 -20.23
CA VAL A 285 11.82 55.43 -21.68
C VAL A 285 13.16 55.08 -22.33
N LEU A 286 13.16 54.06 -23.19
CA LEU A 286 14.27 53.74 -24.08
C LEU A 286 14.37 54.81 -25.18
N GLY A 287 15.50 55.50 -25.28
CA GLY A 287 15.76 56.38 -26.43
C GLY A 287 16.18 55.63 -27.70
N GLN A 288 16.55 54.35 -27.57
CA GLN A 288 16.83 53.40 -28.66
C GLN A 288 16.97 51.98 -28.10
N SER A 289 17.10 50.97 -28.97
CA SER A 289 17.51 49.62 -28.55
C SER A 289 18.92 49.63 -27.94
N GLY A 290 19.13 48.86 -26.86
CA GLY A 290 20.36 48.91 -26.06
C GLY A 290 20.64 47.65 -25.23
N SER A 291 21.86 47.55 -24.69
CA SER A 291 22.33 46.44 -23.85
C SER A 291 22.23 46.76 -22.36
N PHE A 292 21.76 45.80 -21.55
CA PHE A 292 21.75 45.83 -20.09
C PHE A 292 22.76 44.80 -19.57
N ASN A 293 23.94 45.28 -19.17
CA ASN A 293 25.07 44.46 -18.76
C ASN A 293 25.07 44.25 -17.24
N ALA A 294 24.31 43.24 -16.80
CA ALA A 294 24.35 42.77 -15.43
C ALA A 294 25.45 41.71 -15.31
N ALA A 295 26.70 42.15 -15.12
CA ALA A 295 27.79 41.26 -14.68
C ALA A 295 27.69 40.99 -13.17
N GLY A 296 27.18 41.96 -12.40
CA GLY A 296 26.64 41.78 -11.04
C GLY A 296 25.12 41.62 -11.05
N THR A 297 24.46 42.12 -10.00
CA THR A 297 23.00 42.12 -9.89
C THR A 297 22.42 43.43 -10.40
N MET A 298 21.38 43.38 -11.22
CA MET A 298 20.60 44.52 -11.68
C MET A 298 19.12 44.26 -11.41
N THR A 299 18.43 45.20 -10.77
CA THR A 299 17.00 45.07 -10.43
C THR A 299 16.24 46.30 -10.90
N ILE A 300 15.28 46.12 -11.81
CA ILE A 300 14.45 47.20 -12.35
C ILE A 300 12.99 46.93 -11.96
N SER A 301 12.48 47.78 -11.07
CA SER A 301 11.11 47.74 -10.56
C SER A 301 10.20 48.82 -11.16
N SER A 302 10.77 49.82 -11.84
CA SER A 302 10.02 50.75 -12.71
C SER A 302 9.47 50.01 -13.94
N VAL A 303 8.46 50.59 -14.58
CA VAL A 303 8.04 50.17 -15.93
C VAL A 303 9.09 50.63 -16.93
N ILE A 304 9.36 49.82 -17.94
CA ILE A 304 10.18 50.18 -19.10
C ILE A 304 9.28 50.26 -20.33
N SER A 305 9.41 51.33 -21.11
CA SER A 305 8.72 51.55 -22.38
C SER A 305 9.69 52.09 -23.43
N ASP A 306 9.27 52.09 -24.69
CA ASP A 306 9.94 52.77 -25.80
C ASP A 306 9.10 53.91 -26.39
N GLY A 307 7.96 54.25 -25.75
CA GLY A 307 7.01 55.23 -26.29
C GLY A 307 6.35 54.80 -27.62
N GLY A 308 6.37 53.51 -27.95
CA GLY A 308 5.89 52.96 -29.22
C GLY A 308 6.94 52.88 -30.34
N ASN A 309 8.20 53.25 -30.08
CA ASN A 309 9.26 53.31 -31.10
C ASN A 309 9.89 51.94 -31.47
N ASN A 310 9.34 50.83 -30.95
CA ASN A 310 9.80 49.46 -31.22
C ASN A 310 11.28 49.23 -30.86
N PHE A 311 11.70 49.70 -29.69
CA PHE A 311 13.04 49.50 -29.16
C PHE A 311 13.12 48.28 -28.23
N GLY A 312 14.28 47.60 -28.26
CA GLY A 312 14.49 46.32 -27.59
C GLY A 312 15.70 46.29 -26.65
N ILE A 313 15.69 45.33 -25.72
CA ILE A 313 16.67 45.19 -24.64
C ILE A 313 17.52 43.93 -24.84
N THR A 314 18.84 44.05 -24.83
CA THR A 314 19.76 42.89 -24.84
C THR A 314 20.39 42.69 -23.46
N LYS A 315 19.98 41.65 -22.73
CA LYS A 315 20.59 41.26 -21.45
C LYS A 315 21.95 40.60 -21.69
N THR A 316 23.00 41.25 -21.21
CA THR A 316 24.39 40.79 -21.24
C THR A 316 24.96 40.68 -19.81
N GLY A 317 26.22 40.25 -19.68
CA GLY A 317 26.87 40.01 -18.38
C GLY A 317 26.41 38.70 -17.71
N ALA A 318 27.31 38.05 -16.97
CA ALA A 318 27.07 36.72 -16.39
C ALA A 318 26.17 36.72 -15.14
N GLY A 319 25.82 37.88 -14.59
CA GLY A 319 24.98 38.05 -13.42
C GLY A 319 23.49 38.17 -13.75
N THR A 320 22.72 38.64 -12.77
CA THR A 320 21.25 38.58 -12.78
C THR A 320 20.64 39.93 -13.12
N LEU A 321 19.73 39.96 -14.10
CA LEU A 321 18.76 41.05 -14.29
C LEU A 321 17.41 40.61 -13.75
N THR A 322 16.79 41.43 -12.90
CA THR A 322 15.42 41.24 -12.41
C THR A 322 14.50 42.31 -12.97
N LEU A 323 13.41 41.90 -13.62
CA LEU A 323 12.39 42.78 -14.17
C LEU A 323 11.06 42.55 -13.44
N SER A 324 10.64 43.53 -12.64
CA SER A 324 9.41 43.50 -11.84
C SER A 324 8.34 44.50 -12.32
N GLY A 325 8.68 45.39 -13.25
CA GLY A 325 7.75 46.33 -13.89
C GLY A 325 6.84 45.67 -14.93
N ALA A 326 5.64 46.24 -15.11
CA ALA A 326 4.71 45.89 -16.18
C ALA A 326 5.12 46.58 -17.49
N ASN A 327 6.12 46.02 -18.17
CA ASN A 327 6.82 46.68 -19.27
C ASN A 327 6.02 46.70 -20.59
N THR A 328 6.29 47.68 -21.44
CA THR A 328 5.50 47.97 -22.66
C THR A 328 6.33 48.14 -23.93
N PHE A 329 7.65 48.05 -23.87
CA PHE A 329 8.53 48.19 -25.04
C PHE A 329 8.26 47.14 -26.14
N GLY A 330 8.31 47.56 -27.41
CA GLY A 330 7.90 46.78 -28.57
C GLY A 330 9.02 45.99 -29.26
N GLY A 331 10.28 46.44 -29.19
CA GLY A 331 11.39 45.82 -29.93
C GLY A 331 11.88 44.48 -29.36
N GLY A 332 11.26 43.98 -28.29
CA GLY A 332 11.54 42.67 -27.70
C GLY A 332 12.74 42.64 -26.75
N LEU A 333 13.02 41.45 -26.21
CA LEU A 333 14.09 41.23 -25.25
C LEU A 333 14.97 40.05 -25.69
N THR A 334 16.29 40.23 -25.70
CA THR A 334 17.27 39.19 -26.00
C THR A 334 18.07 38.84 -24.76
N LEU A 335 17.95 37.61 -24.26
CA LEU A 335 18.82 37.05 -23.22
C LEU A 335 20.05 36.43 -23.88
N SER A 336 21.21 37.09 -23.75
CA SER A 336 22.48 36.58 -24.29
C SER A 336 23.23 35.70 -23.29
N THR A 337 23.26 36.07 -22.01
CA THR A 337 23.90 35.27 -20.94
C THR A 337 23.51 35.77 -19.53
N GLY A 338 23.94 35.02 -18.50
CA GLY A 338 23.57 35.23 -17.10
C GLY A 338 22.12 34.84 -16.81
N THR A 339 21.54 35.43 -15.77
CA THR A 339 20.17 35.13 -15.32
C THR A 339 19.21 36.28 -15.65
N LEU A 340 17.99 35.93 -16.07
CA LEU A 340 16.84 36.82 -16.18
C LEU A 340 15.73 36.36 -15.23
N ASN A 341 15.52 37.10 -14.14
CA ASN A 341 14.36 36.93 -13.26
C ASN A 341 13.17 37.70 -13.85
N ILE A 342 12.19 36.96 -14.33
CA ILE A 342 10.93 37.43 -14.88
C ILE A 342 9.93 37.45 -13.71
N ASN A 343 9.64 38.64 -13.16
CA ASN A 343 8.86 38.79 -11.92
C ASN A 343 7.55 39.58 -12.13
N ASN A 344 7.12 39.79 -13.38
CA ASN A 344 5.87 40.46 -13.75
C ASN A 344 5.28 39.85 -15.03
N ALA A 345 3.95 39.83 -15.15
CA ALA A 345 3.22 39.22 -16.27
C ALA A 345 3.48 39.93 -17.62
N SER A 346 3.96 41.17 -17.60
CA SER A 346 4.41 41.93 -18.77
C SER A 346 5.90 42.29 -18.72
N ALA A 347 6.71 41.60 -17.92
CA ALA A 347 8.13 41.94 -17.70
C ALA A 347 8.97 41.99 -19.00
N LEU A 348 8.57 41.25 -20.04
CA LEU A 348 9.31 41.13 -21.31
C LEU A 348 8.90 42.18 -22.37
N GLY A 349 8.00 43.12 -22.04
CA GLY A 349 7.39 44.00 -23.04
C GLY A 349 6.44 43.24 -23.96
N ILE A 350 6.16 43.78 -25.14
CA ILE A 350 5.22 43.18 -26.12
C ILE A 350 5.92 42.53 -27.33
N GLY A 351 7.23 42.73 -27.49
CA GLY A 351 8.01 42.17 -28.60
C GLY A 351 8.43 40.71 -28.45
N THR A 352 9.25 40.22 -29.38
CA THR A 352 9.80 38.84 -29.35
C THR A 352 10.79 38.65 -28.21
N PHE A 353 10.69 37.52 -27.49
CA PHE A 353 11.67 37.08 -26.50
C PHE A 353 12.69 36.12 -27.13
N THR A 354 13.95 36.54 -27.25
CA THR A 354 15.02 35.73 -27.82
C THR A 354 15.93 35.17 -26.72
N ILE A 355 16.15 33.86 -26.68
CA ILE A 355 16.99 33.19 -25.68
C ILE A 355 18.23 32.60 -26.36
N ASN A 356 19.34 33.32 -26.37
CA ASN A 356 20.61 32.84 -26.94
C ASN A 356 21.43 31.99 -25.94
N GLY A 357 21.10 32.05 -24.64
CA GLY A 357 21.67 31.18 -23.62
C GLY A 357 21.28 31.62 -22.20
N GLY A 358 21.99 31.10 -21.19
CA GLY A 358 21.84 31.52 -19.80
C GLY A 358 20.66 30.88 -19.05
N THR A 359 20.08 31.60 -18.10
CA THR A 359 19.04 31.12 -17.19
C THR A 359 17.82 32.04 -17.20
N ILE A 360 16.63 31.49 -17.38
CA ILE A 360 15.37 32.16 -17.04
C ILE A 360 14.87 31.69 -15.67
N ALA A 361 14.23 32.58 -14.92
CA ALA A 361 13.74 32.31 -13.58
C ALA A 361 12.47 33.12 -13.27
N ASN A 362 11.66 32.62 -12.35
CA ASN A 362 10.68 33.42 -11.60
C ASN A 362 11.16 33.40 -10.14
N SER A 363 11.50 34.57 -9.58
CA SER A 363 11.94 34.71 -8.19
C SER A 363 10.86 35.27 -7.28
N THR A 364 9.61 35.34 -7.74
CA THR A 364 8.45 35.64 -6.88
C THR A 364 8.02 34.37 -6.14
N ASN A 365 7.51 34.52 -4.91
CA ASN A 365 6.98 33.40 -4.12
C ASN A 365 5.57 32.95 -4.58
N ALA A 366 5.23 33.15 -5.86
CA ALA A 366 3.95 32.84 -6.48
C ALA A 366 4.17 32.28 -7.90
N GLY A 367 3.13 31.68 -8.49
CA GLY A 367 3.16 31.30 -9.90
C GLY A 367 2.94 32.51 -10.80
N LEU A 368 3.70 32.59 -11.90
CA LEU A 368 3.65 33.68 -12.87
C LEU A 368 3.23 33.16 -14.25
N THR A 369 2.30 33.85 -14.90
CA THR A 369 1.95 33.64 -16.32
C THR A 369 2.13 34.95 -17.08
N LEU A 370 2.82 34.90 -18.23
CA LEU A 370 2.92 36.05 -19.13
C LEU A 370 1.57 36.30 -19.83
N THR A 371 0.99 37.49 -19.61
CA THR A 371 -0.24 37.92 -20.28
C THR A 371 0.01 38.47 -21.68
N THR A 372 1.25 38.91 -21.93
CA THR A 372 1.75 39.41 -23.22
C THR A 372 1.90 38.34 -24.29
N ASN A 373 1.98 37.06 -23.91
CA ASN A 373 2.12 35.91 -24.82
C ASN A 373 3.20 36.11 -25.91
N ASN A 374 4.36 36.64 -25.51
CA ASN A 374 5.45 37.01 -26.41
C ASN A 374 5.84 35.85 -27.34
N ALA A 375 5.96 36.12 -28.64
CA ALA A 375 6.62 35.18 -29.56
C ALA A 375 8.06 34.92 -29.08
N GLN A 376 8.54 33.69 -29.24
CA GLN A 376 9.84 33.28 -28.72
C GLN A 376 10.76 32.81 -29.83
N THR A 377 12.01 33.25 -29.79
CA THR A 377 13.10 32.67 -30.58
C THR A 377 14.07 31.99 -29.62
N TRP A 378 14.04 30.67 -29.55
CA TRP A 378 15.10 29.95 -28.86
C TRP A 378 16.32 29.96 -29.78
N GLY A 379 17.38 30.63 -29.36
CA GLY A 379 18.63 30.87 -30.09
C GLY A 379 19.77 29.94 -29.67
N GLY A 380 19.78 29.51 -28.40
CA GLY A 380 20.75 28.57 -27.83
C GLY A 380 20.17 27.81 -26.63
N ASP A 381 21.02 27.01 -25.98
CA ASP A 381 20.64 26.16 -24.83
C ASP A 381 20.52 26.98 -23.53
N PHE A 382 19.48 26.72 -22.73
CA PHE A 382 19.16 27.52 -21.54
C PHE A 382 18.68 26.70 -20.34
N THR A 383 18.80 27.30 -19.15
CA THR A 383 18.38 26.75 -17.86
C THR A 383 17.09 27.42 -17.37
N VAL A 384 16.24 26.68 -16.64
CA VAL A 384 15.00 27.22 -16.05
C VAL A 384 15.03 27.10 -14.52
N SER A 385 15.55 28.12 -13.87
CA SER A 385 15.68 28.18 -12.40
C SER A 385 14.38 28.64 -11.74
N VAL A 386 13.43 27.72 -11.57
CA VAL A 386 12.22 27.91 -10.77
C VAL A 386 12.43 27.35 -9.35
N SER A 387 12.17 28.16 -8.32
CA SER A 387 12.55 27.84 -6.93
C SER A 387 11.46 28.18 -5.91
N GLY A 388 10.48 27.31 -5.78
CA GLY A 388 9.52 27.35 -4.68
C GLY A 388 8.87 25.99 -4.38
N SER A 389 8.17 25.94 -3.25
CA SER A 389 7.35 24.79 -2.84
C SER A 389 5.90 24.99 -3.27
N GLY A 390 5.23 23.92 -3.72
CA GLY A 390 3.78 23.90 -3.92
C GLY A 390 3.21 24.91 -4.94
N GLY A 391 3.93 25.16 -6.04
CA GLY A 391 3.50 26.10 -7.09
C GLY A 391 4.04 27.54 -6.94
N ALA A 392 4.73 27.85 -5.84
CA ALA A 392 5.54 29.06 -5.76
C ALA A 392 6.70 28.98 -6.77
N GLY A 393 6.99 30.09 -7.46
CA GLY A 393 8.05 30.16 -8.47
C GLY A 393 7.69 29.54 -9.83
N ASP A 394 6.46 29.06 -10.04
CA ASP A 394 6.02 28.53 -11.34
C ASP A 394 6.14 29.61 -12.43
N LEU A 395 6.55 29.25 -13.65
CA LEU A 395 6.78 30.17 -14.76
C LEU A 395 6.13 29.66 -16.05
N ASN A 396 5.10 30.36 -16.51
CA ASN A 396 4.38 30.10 -17.75
C ASN A 396 4.63 31.22 -18.76
N LEU A 397 5.26 30.90 -19.88
CA LEU A 397 5.60 31.87 -20.93
C LEU A 397 4.43 32.20 -21.88
N GLY A 398 3.23 31.66 -21.61
CA GLY A 398 2.03 31.93 -22.39
C GLY A 398 1.97 31.15 -23.72
N THR A 399 1.07 31.58 -24.60
CA THR A 399 0.73 30.92 -25.87
C THR A 399 1.54 31.41 -27.08
N GLY A 400 2.50 32.31 -26.88
CA GLY A 400 3.34 32.85 -27.95
C GLY A 400 4.13 31.77 -28.69
N ALA A 401 4.05 31.79 -30.03
CA ALA A 401 4.70 30.79 -30.88
C ALA A 401 6.23 30.78 -30.70
N VAL A 402 6.84 29.60 -30.78
CA VAL A 402 8.26 29.37 -30.48
C VAL A 402 8.99 28.87 -31.73
N LEU A 403 10.08 29.55 -32.10
CA LEU A 403 10.98 29.15 -33.18
C LEU A 403 12.26 28.52 -32.61
N LEU A 404 12.60 27.32 -33.10
CA LEU A 404 13.91 26.69 -32.90
C LEU A 404 14.85 27.10 -34.04
N THR A 405 16.01 27.67 -33.72
CA THR A 405 17.09 27.99 -34.68
C THR A 405 18.18 26.91 -34.77
N GLY A 406 17.89 25.71 -34.27
CA GLY A 406 18.80 24.57 -34.18
C GLY A 406 18.33 23.58 -33.13
N ASN A 407 19.05 22.47 -32.96
CA ASN A 407 18.84 21.54 -31.84
C ASN A 407 18.99 22.28 -30.51
N ARG A 408 18.14 21.97 -29.52
CA ARG A 408 18.14 22.64 -28.21
C ARG A 408 18.17 21.68 -27.03
N THR A 409 18.95 22.04 -26.01
CA THR A 409 18.92 21.48 -24.66
C THR A 409 18.30 22.48 -23.69
N ILE A 410 17.26 22.07 -22.96
CA ILE A 410 16.68 22.82 -21.83
C ILE A 410 17.07 22.11 -20.54
N LEU A 411 17.69 22.85 -19.62
CA LEU A 411 18.37 22.30 -18.45
C LEU A 411 17.64 22.61 -17.13
N ASN A 412 17.56 21.61 -16.26
CA ASN A 412 17.36 21.74 -14.81
C ASN A 412 16.17 22.62 -14.35
N ILE A 413 14.93 22.15 -14.60
CA ILE A 413 13.72 22.66 -13.94
C ILE A 413 13.70 22.12 -12.50
N SER A 414 14.06 22.93 -11.52
CA SER A 414 14.29 22.53 -10.13
C SER A 414 13.02 22.46 -9.25
N GLY A 415 13.12 21.73 -8.13
CA GLY A 415 12.10 21.75 -7.06
C GLY A 415 10.79 21.05 -7.42
N SER A 416 9.69 21.57 -6.88
CA SER A 416 8.32 21.13 -7.18
C SER A 416 7.59 22.01 -8.20
N SER A 417 8.27 23.03 -8.72
CA SER A 417 7.66 24.08 -9.54
C SER A 417 7.42 23.64 -11.00
N THR A 418 6.53 24.36 -11.68
CA THR A 418 6.14 24.14 -13.08
C THR A 418 6.77 25.18 -14.00
N PHE A 419 7.32 24.72 -15.12
CA PHE A 419 7.65 25.54 -16.30
C PHE A 419 6.67 25.22 -17.43
N THR A 420 6.01 26.22 -18.01
CA THR A 420 4.97 26.02 -19.04
C THR A 420 5.30 26.79 -20.31
N VAL A 421 5.19 26.10 -21.45
CA VAL A 421 5.19 26.68 -22.80
C VAL A 421 3.87 26.31 -23.46
N GLY A 422 2.99 27.31 -23.62
CA GLY A 422 1.67 27.13 -24.22
C GLY A 422 1.65 27.25 -25.75
N GLY A 423 2.67 27.90 -26.32
CA GLY A 423 2.78 28.12 -27.77
C GLY A 423 3.19 26.87 -28.56
N VAL A 424 2.90 26.90 -29.86
CA VAL A 424 3.40 25.92 -30.84
C VAL A 424 4.92 26.10 -31.00
N ILE A 425 5.68 25.04 -30.80
CA ILE A 425 7.12 25.01 -31.11
C ILE A 425 7.31 24.51 -32.54
N SER A 426 8.13 25.22 -33.33
CA SER A 426 8.42 24.93 -34.73
C SER A 426 9.92 24.99 -35.01
N ASP A 427 10.42 24.09 -35.86
CA ASP A 427 11.76 24.12 -36.44
C ASP A 427 11.78 24.66 -37.88
N GLY A 428 10.64 25.12 -38.42
CA GLY A 428 10.50 25.51 -39.82
C GLY A 428 10.69 24.36 -40.82
N GLY A 429 10.63 23.10 -40.38
CA GLY A 429 10.91 21.90 -41.20
C GLY A 429 12.38 21.49 -41.23
N ASN A 430 13.26 22.08 -40.40
CA ASN A 430 14.72 21.83 -40.43
C ASN A 430 15.20 20.54 -39.71
N GLY A 431 14.30 19.72 -39.14
CA GLY A 431 14.70 18.47 -38.48
C GLY A 431 15.32 18.65 -37.09
N TYR A 432 15.06 19.77 -36.41
CA TYR A 432 15.72 20.08 -35.14
C TYR A 432 15.17 19.25 -33.97
N THR A 433 16.06 18.79 -33.11
CA THR A 433 15.75 17.99 -31.92
C THR A 433 15.54 18.88 -30.69
N LEU A 434 14.69 18.42 -29.77
CA LEU A 434 14.46 19.07 -28.48
C LEU A 434 14.78 18.12 -27.33
N THR A 435 15.70 18.52 -26.45
CA THR A 435 16.17 17.70 -25.33
C THR A 435 15.91 18.40 -24.01
N ARG A 436 15.23 17.73 -23.07
CA ARG A 436 15.25 18.10 -21.65
C ARG A 436 16.40 17.36 -20.96
N ALA A 437 17.28 18.09 -20.27
CA ALA A 437 18.46 17.53 -19.61
C ALA A 437 18.60 17.99 -18.13
N GLY A 438 19.61 17.43 -17.46
CA GLY A 438 19.89 17.64 -16.04
C GLY A 438 19.09 16.72 -15.12
N ASN A 439 19.15 17.00 -13.82
CA ASN A 439 18.53 16.23 -12.75
C ASN A 439 17.31 16.95 -12.11
N GLY A 440 16.79 17.99 -12.77
CA GLY A 440 15.70 18.82 -12.26
C GLY A 440 14.37 18.08 -12.15
N THR A 441 13.82 18.04 -10.94
CA THR A 441 12.62 17.29 -10.53
C THR A 441 11.28 17.93 -10.92
N GLY A 442 11.26 19.21 -11.29
CA GLY A 442 10.03 19.97 -11.53
C GLY A 442 9.27 19.54 -12.79
N THR A 443 8.11 20.15 -13.01
CA THR A 443 7.23 19.80 -14.13
C THR A 443 7.50 20.69 -15.34
N TRP A 444 7.57 20.12 -16.54
CA TRP A 444 7.56 20.87 -17.80
C TRP A 444 6.24 20.63 -18.51
N VAL A 445 5.41 21.65 -18.69
CA VAL A 445 4.15 21.56 -19.44
C VAL A 445 4.38 22.06 -20.86
N LEU A 446 4.07 21.21 -21.83
CA LEU A 446 3.98 21.56 -23.25
C LEU A 446 2.53 21.43 -23.68
N ALA A 447 1.86 22.56 -23.95
CA ALA A 447 0.42 22.58 -24.27
C ALA A 447 0.11 22.91 -25.74
N GLY A 448 1.03 23.54 -26.48
CA GLY A 448 0.87 23.78 -27.91
C GLY A 448 1.13 22.53 -28.76
N ASN A 449 0.32 22.31 -29.80
CA ASN A 449 0.54 21.24 -30.79
C ASN A 449 1.73 21.60 -31.67
N SER A 450 2.91 21.09 -31.32
CA SER A 450 4.18 21.48 -31.93
C SER A 450 4.46 20.75 -33.24
N THR A 451 5.19 21.40 -34.13
CA THR A 451 5.45 20.95 -35.51
C THR A 451 6.87 20.44 -35.74
N TYR A 452 7.82 20.74 -34.85
CA TYR A 452 9.24 20.36 -35.00
C TYR A 452 9.43 18.85 -35.16
N SER A 453 10.46 18.49 -35.93
CA SER A 453 10.52 17.19 -36.61
C SER A 453 11.68 16.27 -36.22
N GLY A 454 12.74 16.78 -35.58
CA GLY A 454 13.85 15.96 -35.09
C GLY A 454 13.49 15.03 -33.91
N GLY A 455 12.33 15.22 -33.28
CA GLY A 455 11.87 14.45 -32.14
C GLY A 455 12.38 14.97 -30.78
N THR A 456 11.93 14.31 -29.72
CA THR A 456 12.04 14.81 -28.34
C THR A 456 12.73 13.81 -27.42
N THR A 457 13.77 14.24 -26.71
CA THR A 457 14.43 13.46 -25.65
C THR A 457 14.10 14.01 -24.27
N LEU A 458 13.49 13.19 -23.42
CA LEU A 458 13.18 13.52 -22.02
C LEU A 458 14.22 12.86 -21.12
N GLY A 459 15.17 13.63 -20.59
CA GLY A 459 16.30 13.11 -19.81
C GLY A 459 16.01 12.81 -18.34
N ALA A 460 15.23 13.66 -17.66
CA ALA A 460 14.81 13.48 -16.27
C ALA A 460 13.57 14.31 -15.92
N GLY A 461 13.00 14.06 -14.73
CA GLY A 461 11.84 14.79 -14.20
C GLY A 461 10.54 14.52 -14.96
N THR A 462 9.50 15.32 -14.71
CA THR A 462 8.15 15.10 -15.28
C THR A 462 7.85 16.08 -16.41
N THR A 463 7.58 15.58 -17.61
CA THR A 463 7.08 16.39 -18.73
C THR A 463 5.62 16.04 -18.96
N SER A 464 4.74 17.03 -18.90
CA SER A 464 3.29 16.91 -18.95
C SER A 464 2.75 17.38 -20.30
N VAL A 465 1.87 16.57 -20.89
CA VAL A 465 1.25 16.78 -22.21
C VAL A 465 -0.20 16.29 -22.20
N SER A 466 -1.04 16.83 -23.08
CA SER A 466 -2.45 16.41 -23.23
C SER A 466 -2.77 15.79 -24.60
N ASN A 467 -1.91 15.99 -25.60
CA ASN A 467 -2.00 15.43 -26.94
C ASN A 467 -0.61 14.99 -27.41
N LEU A 468 -0.43 13.70 -27.69
CA LEU A 468 0.83 13.17 -28.21
C LEU A 468 0.91 13.35 -29.73
N GLY A 469 -0.18 13.12 -30.45
CA GLY A 469 -0.24 13.04 -31.90
C GLY A 469 0.32 11.71 -32.43
N ASN A 470 -0.01 11.39 -33.69
CA ASN A 470 0.59 10.28 -34.43
C ASN A 470 2.00 10.62 -34.94
N ALA A 471 2.75 9.63 -35.43
CA ALA A 471 4.01 9.83 -36.14
C ALA A 471 3.79 10.73 -37.37
N GLY A 472 4.63 11.76 -37.53
CA GLY A 472 4.47 12.79 -38.57
C GLY A 472 3.36 13.82 -38.30
N ALA A 473 2.40 13.53 -37.42
CA ALA A 473 1.35 14.46 -37.00
C ALA A 473 1.80 15.34 -35.81
N SER A 474 1.26 16.56 -35.74
CA SER A 474 1.59 17.53 -34.70
C SER A 474 0.96 17.19 -33.36
N GLY A 475 1.74 17.27 -32.30
CA GLY A 475 1.34 17.08 -30.91
C GLY A 475 2.32 17.78 -29.98
N ASN A 476 2.13 17.69 -28.67
CA ASN A 476 2.91 18.51 -27.72
C ASN A 476 4.43 18.23 -27.78
N LEU A 477 4.83 17.01 -28.17
CA LEU A 477 6.24 16.59 -28.32
C LEU A 477 6.75 16.59 -29.78
N GLY A 478 6.10 17.37 -30.65
CA GLY A 478 6.48 17.51 -32.07
C GLY A 478 5.94 16.41 -32.97
N THR A 479 6.44 16.35 -34.20
CA THR A 479 6.03 15.35 -35.22
C THR A 479 6.86 14.07 -35.17
N GLY A 480 8.10 14.13 -34.68
CA GLY A 480 9.04 13.01 -34.58
C GLY A 480 8.78 12.03 -33.43
N ASN A 481 9.82 11.23 -33.11
CA ASN A 481 9.81 10.19 -32.07
C ASN A 481 10.05 10.75 -30.66
N ILE A 482 9.74 9.96 -29.63
CA ILE A 482 9.90 10.31 -28.22
C ILE A 482 10.92 9.37 -27.56
N SER A 483 11.96 9.91 -26.94
CA SER A 483 12.99 9.17 -26.21
C SER A 483 12.89 9.44 -24.70
N LEU A 484 12.88 8.39 -23.90
CA LEU A 484 12.73 8.44 -22.44
C LEU A 484 14.03 7.98 -21.76
N GLY A 485 14.62 8.88 -20.96
CA GLY A 485 15.90 8.72 -20.28
C GLY A 485 17.08 9.25 -21.10
N ASN A 486 18.05 9.89 -20.44
CA ASN A 486 19.31 10.36 -21.04
C ASN A 486 20.44 10.21 -20.02
N GLY A 487 21.56 9.61 -20.40
CA GLY A 487 22.56 9.15 -19.44
C GLY A 487 21.93 8.21 -18.40
N SER A 488 22.25 8.42 -17.12
CA SER A 488 21.86 7.52 -16.01
C SER A 488 20.55 7.89 -15.32
N THR A 489 19.71 8.75 -15.92
CA THR A 489 18.45 9.22 -15.32
C THR A 489 17.22 8.74 -16.08
N SER A 490 16.22 8.27 -15.34
CA SER A 490 14.88 8.00 -15.85
C SER A 490 14.04 9.29 -15.93
N ALA A 491 13.17 9.40 -16.93
CA ALA A 491 12.23 10.51 -17.09
C ALA A 491 10.77 10.04 -17.06
N THR A 492 9.88 10.93 -16.60
CA THR A 492 8.43 10.73 -16.62
C THR A 492 7.80 11.54 -17.74
N LEU A 493 7.09 10.85 -18.63
CA LEU A 493 6.04 11.44 -19.44
C LEU A 493 4.71 11.31 -18.67
N LEU A 494 4.10 12.44 -18.33
CA LEU A 494 2.76 12.52 -17.77
C LEU A 494 1.78 12.87 -18.89
N TYR A 495 0.89 11.95 -19.21
CA TYR A 495 -0.22 12.17 -20.13
C TYR A 495 -1.46 12.62 -19.33
N THR A 496 -2.07 13.72 -19.77
CA THR A 496 -3.22 14.38 -19.14
C THR A 496 -4.42 14.53 -20.07
N GLY A 497 -4.40 13.87 -21.24
CA GLY A 497 -5.45 13.96 -22.24
C GLY A 497 -6.71 13.16 -21.92
N ALA A 498 -7.72 13.34 -22.78
CA ALA A 498 -9.02 12.67 -22.68
C ALA A 498 -9.05 11.22 -23.24
N GLY A 499 -7.87 10.65 -23.51
CA GLY A 499 -7.69 9.38 -24.20
C GLY A 499 -7.32 9.59 -25.67
N GLU A 500 -6.36 8.78 -26.16
CA GLU A 500 -5.77 8.92 -27.48
C GLU A 500 -5.18 7.58 -27.95
N THR A 501 -5.19 7.33 -29.26
CA THR A 501 -4.37 6.28 -29.88
C THR A 501 -3.26 6.92 -30.70
N THR A 502 -2.01 6.63 -30.35
CA THR A 502 -0.82 7.13 -31.07
C THR A 502 0.02 5.99 -31.64
N ASN A 503 0.60 6.23 -32.82
CA ASN A 503 1.62 5.40 -33.45
C ASN A 503 3.02 6.06 -33.45
N LYS A 504 3.28 7.05 -32.59
CA LYS A 504 4.67 7.53 -32.36
C LYS A 504 5.51 6.42 -31.73
N VAL A 505 6.76 6.30 -32.18
CA VAL A 505 7.74 5.40 -31.57
C VAL A 505 8.24 5.99 -30.26
N PHE A 506 8.17 5.19 -29.20
CA PHE A 506 8.77 5.48 -27.90
C PHE A 506 10.06 4.68 -27.74
N ASN A 507 11.14 5.34 -27.35
CA ASN A 507 12.45 4.73 -27.20
C ASN A 507 12.97 4.86 -25.77
N LEU A 508 13.34 3.75 -25.13
CA LEU A 508 14.00 3.73 -23.82
C LEU A 508 15.50 3.92 -24.02
N SER A 509 16.03 5.09 -23.68
CA SER A 509 17.40 5.52 -24.00
C SER A 509 18.33 5.59 -22.76
N GLY A 510 19.51 6.18 -22.91
CA GLY A 510 20.48 6.39 -21.81
C GLY A 510 21.46 5.24 -21.57
N THR A 511 22.12 5.29 -20.41
CA THR A 511 23.19 4.36 -19.96
C THR A 511 22.80 3.51 -18.76
N THR A 512 21.82 3.93 -17.95
CA THR A 512 21.11 3.14 -16.92
C THR A 512 19.77 3.81 -16.63
N GLY A 513 18.77 3.02 -16.24
CA GLY A 513 17.40 3.53 -16.08
C GLY A 513 16.61 3.48 -17.39
N GLY A 514 15.30 3.70 -17.28
CA GLY A 514 14.36 3.63 -18.41
C GLY A 514 13.33 4.75 -18.37
N GLY A 515 12.19 4.55 -19.01
CA GLY A 515 11.11 5.53 -19.08
C GLY A 515 9.98 5.25 -18.10
N ILE A 516 9.37 6.30 -17.59
CA ILE A 516 8.07 6.25 -16.93
C ILE A 516 7.03 6.84 -17.89
N ILE A 517 5.97 6.07 -18.18
CA ILE A 517 4.76 6.56 -18.86
C ILE A 517 3.64 6.56 -17.82
N ASP A 518 3.13 7.76 -17.51
CA ASP A 518 2.19 8.00 -16.42
C ASP A 518 0.89 8.61 -16.96
N THR A 519 -0.24 7.97 -16.66
CA THR A 519 -1.58 8.41 -17.03
C THR A 519 -2.44 8.84 -15.83
N THR A 520 -1.83 9.09 -14.67
CA THR A 520 -2.56 9.50 -13.44
C THR A 520 -3.30 10.84 -13.54
N GLY A 521 -2.93 11.70 -14.50
CA GLY A 521 -3.62 12.95 -14.80
C GLY A 521 -4.57 12.88 -16.00
N ALA A 522 -4.75 11.71 -16.63
CA ALA A 522 -5.60 11.55 -17.81
C ALA A 522 -7.06 11.33 -17.43
N THR A 523 -7.98 11.69 -18.33
CA THR A 523 -9.43 11.40 -18.18
C THR A 523 -9.93 10.29 -19.10
N GLY A 524 -9.05 9.74 -19.95
CA GLY A 524 -9.30 8.54 -20.76
C GLY A 524 -8.02 7.72 -20.98
N GLY A 525 -8.17 6.53 -21.57
CA GLY A 525 -7.07 5.59 -21.77
C GLY A 525 -6.12 5.99 -22.91
N LEU A 526 -4.81 5.83 -22.67
CA LEU A 526 -3.76 6.01 -23.69
C LEU A 526 -3.43 4.69 -24.39
N ILE A 527 -3.48 4.66 -25.73
CA ILE A 527 -3.16 3.48 -26.54
C ILE A 527 -1.88 3.73 -27.36
N LEU A 528 -0.84 2.93 -27.11
CA LEU A 528 0.44 2.94 -27.83
C LEU A 528 0.47 1.80 -28.86
N SER A 529 0.32 2.15 -30.13
CA SER A 529 0.16 1.19 -31.23
C SER A 529 1.43 0.86 -32.02
N ALA A 530 2.48 1.69 -31.90
CA ALA A 530 3.80 1.41 -32.46
C ALA A 530 4.70 0.68 -31.45
N ASP A 531 5.67 -0.08 -31.97
CA ASP A 531 6.66 -0.78 -31.14
C ASP A 531 7.44 0.21 -30.26
N LEU A 532 7.69 -0.19 -29.00
CA LEU A 532 8.53 0.55 -28.08
C LEU A 532 9.95 -0.02 -28.15
N THR A 533 10.91 0.80 -28.59
CA THR A 533 12.32 0.39 -28.73
C THR A 533 13.11 0.62 -27.45
N ALA A 534 14.24 -0.06 -27.30
CA ALA A 534 15.19 0.15 -26.20
C ALA A 534 16.62 0.22 -26.75
N THR A 535 17.38 1.23 -26.33
CA THR A 535 18.70 1.58 -26.91
C THR A 535 19.68 2.13 -25.88
N GLY A 536 20.97 2.13 -26.25
CA GLY A 536 22.06 2.55 -25.37
C GLY A 536 22.50 1.46 -24.40
N ALA A 537 23.38 1.81 -23.47
CA ALA A 537 23.92 0.87 -22.49
C ALA A 537 22.98 0.66 -21.29
N GLY A 538 23.25 -0.39 -20.53
CA GLY A 538 22.60 -0.70 -19.25
C GLY A 538 21.19 -1.26 -19.39
N THR A 539 20.76 -1.91 -18.31
CA THR A 539 19.40 -2.43 -18.16
C THR A 539 18.37 -1.30 -18.17
N LYS A 540 17.20 -1.58 -18.74
CA LYS A 540 16.08 -0.64 -18.88
C LYS A 540 14.88 -1.13 -18.08
N THR A 541 14.11 -0.19 -17.53
CA THR A 541 12.79 -0.49 -16.96
C THR A 541 11.77 0.49 -17.51
N LEU A 542 10.83 0.01 -18.31
CA LEU A 542 9.61 0.74 -18.64
C LEU A 542 8.66 0.66 -17.44
N THR A 543 8.41 1.79 -16.78
CA THR A 543 7.37 1.88 -15.76
C THR A 543 6.10 2.41 -16.40
N ILE A 544 5.03 1.62 -16.38
CA ILE A 544 3.68 2.05 -16.74
C ILE A 544 2.89 2.36 -15.47
N ARG A 545 2.27 3.53 -15.42
CA ARG A 545 1.51 4.04 -14.27
C ARG A 545 0.20 4.65 -14.71
N GLY A 546 -0.82 4.53 -13.88
CA GLY A 546 -2.11 5.18 -14.10
C GLY A 546 -3.11 4.88 -12.99
N ASN A 547 -4.18 5.66 -12.96
CA ASN A 547 -5.42 5.41 -12.22
C ASN A 547 -6.60 5.11 -13.18
N THR A 548 -6.48 5.46 -14.46
CA THR A 548 -7.46 5.21 -15.52
C THR A 548 -7.52 3.74 -15.95
N THR A 549 -8.62 3.37 -16.62
CA THR A 549 -8.79 2.11 -17.33
C THR A 549 -8.58 2.30 -18.84
N GLY A 550 -8.38 1.21 -19.58
CA GLY A 550 -8.25 1.23 -21.04
C GLY A 550 -6.86 1.59 -21.59
N ASN A 551 -5.89 1.96 -20.74
CA ASN A 551 -4.51 2.16 -21.18
C ASN A 551 -3.97 0.87 -21.81
N THR A 552 -3.35 0.95 -22.98
CA THR A 552 -2.98 -0.22 -23.77
C THR A 552 -1.66 -0.02 -24.49
N ILE A 553 -0.82 -1.06 -24.51
CA ILE A 553 0.34 -1.18 -25.40
C ILE A 553 0.07 -2.34 -26.36
N SER A 554 -0.02 -2.02 -27.66
CA SER A 554 -0.29 -2.98 -28.74
C SER A 554 0.87 -3.16 -29.70
N GLY A 555 1.75 -2.16 -29.85
CA GLY A 555 3.09 -2.41 -30.37
C GLY A 555 3.89 -3.27 -29.40
N LYS A 556 4.91 -3.98 -29.87
CA LYS A 556 5.75 -4.80 -28.98
C LYS A 556 6.78 -3.94 -28.25
N ILE A 557 7.01 -4.25 -26.98
CA ILE A 557 8.13 -3.73 -26.19
C ILE A 557 9.36 -4.59 -26.52
N VAL A 558 10.35 -3.96 -27.15
CA VAL A 558 11.56 -4.61 -27.69
C VAL A 558 12.66 -4.64 -26.64
N ASP A 559 13.41 -5.74 -26.57
CA ASP A 559 14.58 -5.84 -25.70
C ASP A 559 15.77 -5.01 -26.17
N ASN A 560 16.59 -4.55 -25.21
CA ASN A 560 17.89 -3.98 -25.49
C ASN A 560 18.94 -5.10 -25.53
N LEU A 561 19.03 -5.80 -26.67
CA LEU A 561 19.86 -6.99 -26.90
C LEU A 561 21.39 -6.77 -26.81
N SER A 562 21.86 -5.68 -26.20
CA SER A 562 23.28 -5.34 -26.05
C SER A 562 23.94 -6.05 -24.85
N GLY A 563 23.91 -7.39 -24.84
CA GLY A 563 24.51 -8.21 -23.78
C GLY A 563 23.61 -8.36 -22.56
N THR A 564 24.09 -7.99 -21.36
CA THR A 564 23.33 -8.09 -20.10
C THR A 564 22.32 -6.96 -19.89
N ASN A 565 22.12 -6.09 -20.88
CA ASN A 565 21.37 -4.83 -20.78
C ASN A 565 19.84 -4.99 -20.89
N ASN A 566 19.28 -6.04 -20.27
CA ASN A 566 17.88 -6.41 -20.43
C ASN A 566 16.87 -5.28 -20.16
N THR A 567 15.76 -5.32 -20.90
CA THR A 567 14.59 -4.47 -20.67
C THR A 567 13.59 -5.20 -19.78
N SER A 568 12.96 -4.46 -18.88
CA SER A 568 11.97 -4.95 -17.91
C SER A 568 10.75 -4.04 -17.89
N VAL A 569 9.60 -4.54 -17.41
CA VAL A 569 8.36 -3.77 -17.30
C VAL A 569 7.89 -3.74 -15.85
N SER A 570 7.56 -2.56 -15.35
CA SER A 570 7.01 -2.32 -14.02
C SER A 570 5.64 -1.67 -14.10
N LYS A 571 4.60 -2.34 -13.61
CA LYS A 571 3.23 -1.84 -13.53
C LYS A 571 2.95 -1.28 -12.14
N THR A 572 2.61 0.00 -12.07
CA THR A 572 2.33 0.76 -10.84
C THR A 572 0.99 1.51 -10.94
N GLY A 573 0.49 2.01 -9.80
CA GLY A 573 -0.78 2.73 -9.70
C GLY A 573 -2.00 1.82 -9.83
N THR A 574 -3.15 2.27 -9.31
CA THR A 574 -4.36 1.44 -9.17
C THR A 574 -5.06 1.11 -10.48
N GLY A 575 -4.79 1.84 -11.57
CA GLY A 575 -5.43 1.68 -12.87
C GLY A 575 -5.05 0.40 -13.61
N THR A 576 -5.75 0.14 -14.71
CA THR A 576 -5.50 -1.00 -15.59
C THR A 576 -4.63 -0.59 -16.77
N TRP A 577 -3.62 -1.42 -17.08
CA TRP A 577 -2.89 -1.38 -18.33
C TRP A 577 -2.97 -2.74 -19.04
N THR A 578 -3.25 -2.74 -20.34
CA THR A 578 -3.25 -3.93 -21.19
C THR A 578 -1.95 -4.01 -21.98
N LEU A 579 -1.26 -5.15 -21.93
CA LEU A 579 -0.20 -5.47 -22.90
C LEU A 579 -0.77 -6.46 -23.91
N SER A 580 -0.58 -6.18 -25.20
CA SER A 580 -1.15 -6.97 -26.31
C SER A 580 -0.17 -7.25 -27.46
N GLY A 581 0.98 -6.57 -27.51
CA GLY A 581 2.09 -6.94 -28.38
C GLY A 581 2.86 -8.18 -27.88
N ALA A 582 3.39 -8.97 -28.81
CA ALA A 582 4.29 -10.09 -28.50
C ALA A 582 5.69 -9.54 -28.12
N ASN A 583 5.85 -9.19 -26.85
CA ASN A 583 7.00 -8.47 -26.33
C ASN A 583 8.24 -9.35 -26.24
N THR A 584 9.41 -8.81 -26.60
CA THR A 584 10.67 -9.59 -26.68
C THR A 584 11.61 -9.37 -25.49
N TYR A 585 11.28 -8.44 -24.58
CA TYR A 585 12.13 -8.08 -23.44
C TYR A 585 12.45 -9.27 -22.52
N THR A 586 13.72 -9.43 -22.16
CA THR A 586 14.21 -10.59 -21.38
C THR A 586 14.28 -10.36 -19.87
N GLY A 587 14.09 -9.12 -19.42
CA GLY A 587 13.92 -8.80 -18.00
C GLY A 587 12.52 -9.18 -17.51
N ASN A 588 12.37 -9.31 -16.19
CA ASN A 588 11.13 -9.77 -15.57
C ASN A 588 10.05 -8.68 -15.55
N THR A 589 8.79 -9.10 -15.72
CA THR A 589 7.62 -8.25 -15.52
C THR A 589 7.34 -8.14 -14.03
N THR A 590 7.07 -6.93 -13.54
CA THR A 590 6.76 -6.65 -12.13
C THR A 590 5.43 -5.92 -12.02
N ILE A 591 4.47 -6.45 -11.26
CA ILE A 591 3.15 -5.87 -11.03
C ILE A 591 3.10 -5.42 -9.57
N THR A 592 3.45 -4.17 -9.32
CA THR A 592 3.48 -3.59 -7.97
C THR A 592 2.07 -3.28 -7.46
N ASP A 593 1.20 -2.76 -8.33
CA ASP A 593 -0.13 -2.24 -7.97
C ASP A 593 -1.07 -2.21 -9.19
N GLY A 594 -2.38 -2.24 -8.94
CA GLY A 594 -3.44 -2.29 -9.95
C GLY A 594 -3.37 -3.54 -10.84
N THR A 595 -3.92 -3.44 -12.04
CA THR A 595 -4.09 -4.59 -12.96
C THR A 595 -3.23 -4.50 -14.20
N LEU A 596 -2.49 -5.58 -14.50
CA LEU A 596 -1.90 -5.84 -15.81
C LEU A 596 -2.78 -6.85 -16.55
N SER A 597 -3.40 -6.44 -17.67
CA SER A 597 -4.23 -7.30 -18.50
C SER A 597 -3.42 -7.87 -19.67
N VAL A 598 -3.52 -9.18 -19.89
CA VAL A 598 -2.78 -9.91 -20.95
C VAL A 598 -3.61 -11.05 -21.55
N SER A 599 -3.32 -11.40 -22.80
CA SER A 599 -3.90 -12.55 -23.52
C SER A 599 -2.89 -13.67 -23.82
N THR A 600 -1.58 -13.41 -23.71
CA THR A 600 -0.55 -14.46 -23.78
C THR A 600 0.47 -14.31 -22.65
N ILE A 601 0.96 -15.44 -22.13
CA ILE A 601 2.03 -15.50 -21.12
C ILE A 601 3.20 -16.35 -21.61
N SER A 602 2.96 -17.54 -22.15
CA SER A 602 3.98 -18.45 -22.73
C SER A 602 5.15 -18.81 -21.81
N ASP A 603 6.09 -19.64 -22.26
CA ASP A 603 7.24 -20.08 -21.45
C ASP A 603 8.33 -18.99 -21.25
N SER A 604 9.21 -19.23 -20.28
CA SER A 604 10.47 -18.48 -20.11
C SER A 604 11.31 -18.55 -21.40
N GLY A 605 11.89 -17.41 -21.81
CA GLY A 605 12.60 -17.28 -23.09
C GLY A 605 11.70 -17.09 -24.32
N VAL A 606 10.38 -17.33 -24.22
CA VAL A 606 9.43 -17.14 -25.32
C VAL A 606 8.78 -15.75 -25.22
N SER A 607 8.70 -15.05 -26.35
CA SER A 607 8.09 -13.71 -26.44
C SER A 607 6.56 -13.78 -26.29
N SER A 608 5.99 -12.91 -25.46
CA SER A 608 4.56 -12.90 -25.10
C SER A 608 4.15 -11.52 -24.58
N ASN A 609 2.90 -11.33 -24.15
CA ASN A 609 2.46 -10.05 -23.60
C ASN A 609 3.22 -9.68 -22.30
N VAL A 610 3.77 -10.65 -21.55
CA VAL A 610 4.64 -10.41 -20.37
C VAL A 610 6.14 -10.57 -20.65
N GLY A 611 6.53 -10.67 -21.92
CA GLY A 611 7.93 -10.74 -22.35
C GLY A 611 8.59 -12.11 -22.24
N ALA A 612 9.84 -12.18 -22.69
CA ALA A 612 10.68 -13.38 -22.66
C ALA A 612 11.32 -13.66 -21.28
N GLY A 613 11.11 -12.77 -20.28
CA GLY A 613 11.59 -12.97 -18.90
C GLY A 613 11.09 -14.27 -18.24
N THR A 614 11.78 -14.68 -17.17
CA THR A 614 11.57 -15.95 -16.45
C THR A 614 10.52 -15.88 -15.36
N THR A 615 10.14 -14.68 -14.94
CA THR A 615 9.42 -14.46 -13.67
C THR A 615 8.45 -13.29 -13.79
N ILE A 616 7.28 -13.46 -13.19
CA ILE A 616 6.31 -12.38 -12.95
C ILE A 616 6.37 -12.06 -11.45
N ASN A 617 6.93 -10.91 -11.11
CA ASN A 617 7.02 -10.43 -9.74
C ASN A 617 5.72 -9.70 -9.36
N PHE A 618 5.29 -9.87 -8.11
CA PHE A 618 4.10 -9.21 -7.56
C PHE A 618 4.45 -8.43 -6.30
N GLY A 619 4.03 -7.17 -6.26
CA GLY A 619 4.31 -6.24 -5.16
C GLY A 619 5.77 -5.77 -5.08
N SER A 620 5.97 -4.66 -4.37
CA SER A 620 7.29 -4.19 -3.89
C SER A 620 7.25 -3.66 -2.45
N SER A 621 6.07 -3.69 -1.82
CA SER A 621 5.79 -3.19 -0.46
C SER A 621 4.44 -3.79 -0.02
N ALA A 622 3.55 -3.04 0.64
CA ALA A 622 2.23 -3.50 1.08
C ALA A 622 1.17 -3.65 -0.04
N THR A 623 1.50 -3.31 -1.30
CA THR A 623 0.56 -3.31 -2.42
C THR A 623 0.45 -4.67 -3.11
N THR A 624 -0.78 -5.07 -3.44
CA THR A 624 -1.09 -6.32 -4.15
C THR A 624 -1.28 -6.04 -5.64
N GLY A 625 -0.47 -6.66 -6.49
CA GLY A 625 -0.62 -6.59 -7.94
C GLY A 625 -1.60 -7.63 -8.48
N THR A 626 -2.34 -7.28 -9.54
CA THR A 626 -3.24 -8.21 -10.25
C THR A 626 -2.73 -8.51 -11.65
N LEU A 627 -2.58 -9.79 -11.98
CA LEU A 627 -2.42 -10.29 -13.35
C LEU A 627 -3.79 -10.78 -13.83
N LEU A 628 -4.37 -10.08 -14.80
CA LEU A 628 -5.62 -10.46 -15.45
C LEU A 628 -5.31 -11.15 -16.78
N TYR A 629 -5.61 -12.43 -16.86
CA TYR A 629 -5.50 -13.21 -18.08
C TYR A 629 -6.85 -13.26 -18.81
N THR A 630 -6.86 -12.87 -20.09
CA THR A 630 -8.05 -12.77 -20.95
C THR A 630 -7.99 -13.67 -22.19
N GLY A 631 -6.92 -14.45 -22.34
CA GLY A 631 -6.66 -15.29 -23.51
C GLY A 631 -7.50 -16.57 -23.58
N THR A 632 -7.08 -17.48 -24.47
CA THR A 632 -7.76 -18.75 -24.77
C THR A 632 -7.02 -19.98 -24.20
N GLY A 633 -6.32 -19.79 -23.09
CA GLY A 633 -5.48 -20.80 -22.45
C GLY A 633 -3.99 -20.67 -22.80
N ASP A 634 -3.15 -20.97 -21.82
CA ASP A 634 -1.69 -20.86 -21.86
C ASP A 634 -1.10 -21.89 -20.88
N THR A 635 0.04 -22.48 -21.21
CA THR A 635 0.88 -23.18 -20.22
C THR A 635 2.23 -22.49 -20.17
N THR A 636 2.73 -22.26 -18.96
CA THR A 636 3.95 -21.48 -18.74
C THR A 636 4.78 -22.05 -17.60
N ASN A 637 6.09 -22.17 -17.83
CA ASN A 637 7.10 -22.44 -16.81
C ASN A 637 7.61 -21.18 -16.09
N LYS A 638 7.09 -19.98 -16.42
CA LYS A 638 7.47 -18.74 -15.72
C LYS A 638 7.06 -18.80 -14.25
N VAL A 639 7.93 -18.29 -13.37
CA VAL A 639 7.73 -18.27 -11.92
C VAL A 639 6.82 -17.11 -11.51
N ILE A 640 5.85 -17.35 -10.63
CA ILE A 640 5.18 -16.30 -9.84
C ILE A 640 6.03 -16.01 -8.61
N ASN A 641 6.45 -14.75 -8.41
CA ASN A 641 7.25 -14.33 -7.25
C ASN A 641 6.51 -13.30 -6.39
N LEU A 642 6.24 -13.63 -5.13
CA LEU A 642 5.63 -12.76 -4.13
C LEU A 642 6.71 -11.86 -3.50
N ASN A 643 7.00 -10.75 -4.19
CA ASN A 643 8.12 -9.84 -3.95
C ASN A 643 7.77 -8.64 -3.05
N GLY A 644 6.49 -8.42 -2.75
CA GLY A 644 6.02 -7.42 -1.78
C GLY A 644 6.47 -7.69 -0.34
N THR A 645 6.11 -6.80 0.59
CA THR A 645 6.32 -7.01 2.03
C THR A 645 5.09 -7.66 2.69
N THR A 646 3.96 -6.97 2.64
CA THR A 646 2.64 -7.52 3.03
C THR A 646 1.65 -7.58 1.86
N GLY A 647 2.03 -7.05 0.70
CA GLY A 647 1.28 -7.21 -0.54
C GLY A 647 1.32 -8.65 -1.03
N GLY A 648 0.18 -9.13 -1.53
CA GLY A 648 0.04 -10.44 -2.15
C GLY A 648 0.18 -10.40 -3.67
N ALA A 649 -0.29 -11.47 -4.31
CA ALA A 649 -0.56 -11.53 -5.74
C ALA A 649 -2.03 -11.90 -5.98
N ILE A 650 -2.66 -11.32 -6.99
CA ILE A 650 -3.93 -11.80 -7.54
C ILE A 650 -3.66 -12.32 -8.95
N ILE A 651 -4.01 -13.59 -9.19
CA ILE A 651 -4.06 -14.18 -10.54
C ILE A 651 -5.53 -14.37 -10.90
N ASP A 652 -6.00 -13.63 -11.91
CA ASP A 652 -7.38 -13.68 -12.41
C ASP A 652 -7.39 -14.40 -13.76
N GLN A 653 -8.07 -15.54 -13.84
CA GLN A 653 -8.10 -16.40 -15.04
C GLN A 653 -9.34 -16.21 -15.93
N SER A 654 -9.89 -15.00 -15.97
CA SER A 654 -11.07 -14.62 -16.77
C SER A 654 -10.84 -14.59 -18.30
N GLY A 655 -10.15 -15.61 -18.82
CA GLY A 655 -10.04 -15.93 -20.23
C GLY A 655 -11.37 -16.38 -20.83
N THR A 656 -11.44 -16.37 -22.16
CA THR A 656 -12.71 -16.61 -22.90
C THR A 656 -13.03 -18.08 -23.12
N SER A 657 -12.01 -18.94 -23.16
CA SER A 657 -12.13 -20.40 -23.06
C SER A 657 -10.74 -21.03 -22.86
N GLY A 658 -10.59 -22.01 -21.96
CA GLY A 658 -9.35 -22.79 -21.84
C GLY A 658 -8.59 -22.65 -20.52
N LEU A 659 -7.45 -23.35 -20.44
CA LEU A 659 -6.65 -23.53 -19.21
C LEU A 659 -5.47 -22.57 -19.15
N LEU A 660 -5.35 -21.79 -18.07
CA LEU A 660 -4.14 -21.08 -17.67
C LEU A 660 -3.35 -21.91 -16.66
N LYS A 661 -2.15 -22.40 -17.02
CA LYS A 661 -1.35 -23.30 -16.17
C LYS A 661 0.06 -22.77 -15.90
N PHE A 662 0.40 -22.60 -14.62
CA PHE A 662 1.77 -22.31 -14.17
C PHE A 662 2.47 -23.59 -13.69
N THR A 663 3.57 -23.97 -14.32
CA THR A 663 4.38 -25.16 -13.99
C THR A 663 5.68 -24.84 -13.25
N GLY A 664 6.14 -23.58 -13.30
CA GLY A 664 7.31 -23.13 -12.55
C GLY A 664 7.01 -23.02 -11.05
N THR A 665 7.89 -23.55 -10.19
CA THR A 665 7.80 -23.39 -8.73
C THR A 665 7.74 -21.92 -8.34
N ASN A 666 6.69 -21.54 -7.61
CA ASN A 666 6.47 -20.18 -7.15
C ASN A 666 7.49 -19.81 -6.08
N THR A 667 7.76 -18.51 -5.91
CA THR A 667 8.69 -18.01 -4.88
C THR A 667 8.04 -16.90 -4.06
N ALA A 668 8.54 -16.68 -2.85
CA ALA A 668 8.11 -15.60 -1.97
C ALA A 668 9.36 -14.87 -1.45
N ALA A 669 10.01 -14.09 -2.33
CA ALA A 669 11.31 -13.49 -2.03
C ALA A 669 11.26 -12.29 -1.06
N GLY A 670 10.09 -11.66 -0.91
CA GLY A 670 9.94 -10.49 -0.03
C GLY A 670 9.62 -10.86 1.42
N LEU A 671 10.24 -10.16 2.39
CA LEU A 671 9.99 -10.31 3.83
C LEU A 671 8.52 -10.12 4.21
N GLY A 672 8.02 -10.72 5.30
CA GLY A 672 6.64 -10.57 5.77
C GLY A 672 5.67 -11.62 5.20
N ASN A 673 4.54 -11.82 5.87
CA ASN A 673 3.52 -12.80 5.45
C ASN A 673 2.89 -12.41 4.11
N LYS A 674 2.46 -13.42 3.33
CA LYS A 674 1.92 -13.26 1.97
C LYS A 674 0.55 -13.91 1.82
N SER A 675 -0.16 -13.51 0.77
CA SER A 675 -1.30 -14.27 0.24
C SER A 675 -1.19 -14.37 -1.29
N LEU A 676 -1.29 -15.58 -1.82
CA LEU A 676 -1.58 -15.82 -3.23
C LEU A 676 -3.09 -15.95 -3.38
N THR A 677 -3.70 -15.04 -4.12
CA THR A 677 -5.14 -15.05 -4.42
C THR A 677 -5.36 -15.56 -5.84
N LEU A 678 -6.11 -16.65 -5.96
CA LEU A 678 -6.52 -17.26 -7.22
C LEU A 678 -8.00 -16.90 -7.45
N GLN A 679 -8.30 -16.21 -8.55
CA GLN A 679 -9.65 -15.72 -8.86
C GLN A 679 -10.02 -15.81 -10.34
N GLY A 680 -11.24 -15.35 -10.65
CA GLY A 680 -11.74 -15.06 -12.00
C GLY A 680 -13.01 -15.82 -12.38
N SER A 681 -13.32 -15.82 -13.68
CA SER A 681 -14.61 -16.24 -14.24
C SER A 681 -14.74 -17.75 -14.50
N THR A 682 -15.96 -18.21 -14.81
CA THR A 682 -16.27 -19.60 -15.21
C THR A 682 -15.98 -19.91 -16.68
N ALA A 683 -15.54 -18.93 -17.49
CA ALA A 683 -15.20 -19.16 -18.90
C ALA A 683 -13.80 -19.78 -19.08
N GLY A 684 -12.87 -19.49 -18.17
CA GLY A 684 -11.55 -20.10 -18.11
C GLY A 684 -11.40 -21.10 -16.95
N THR A 685 -10.33 -21.88 -16.98
CA THR A 685 -9.86 -22.67 -15.83
C THR A 685 -8.41 -22.31 -15.52
N GLY A 686 -8.02 -22.42 -14.24
CA GLY A 686 -6.65 -22.20 -13.80
C GLY A 686 -6.01 -23.46 -13.21
N GLU A 687 -4.69 -23.58 -13.31
CA GLU A 687 -3.92 -24.61 -12.62
C GLU A 687 -2.57 -24.07 -12.11
N ILE A 688 -2.24 -24.40 -10.87
CA ILE A 688 -0.90 -24.23 -10.29
C ILE A 688 -0.27 -25.61 -10.10
N GLY A 689 0.65 -25.96 -11.01
CA GLY A 689 1.42 -27.20 -10.99
C GLY A 689 2.83 -27.06 -10.43
N GLY A 690 3.38 -25.85 -10.42
CA GLY A 690 4.58 -25.54 -9.63
C GLY A 690 4.24 -25.34 -8.15
N ALA A 691 5.14 -25.74 -7.25
CA ALA A 691 4.90 -25.66 -5.80
C ALA A 691 4.67 -24.21 -5.32
N ILE A 692 3.67 -24.00 -4.46
CA ILE A 692 3.45 -22.76 -3.71
C ILE A 692 4.18 -22.91 -2.36
N VAL A 693 4.98 -21.90 -1.99
CA VAL A 693 5.95 -21.96 -0.88
C VAL A 693 5.84 -20.76 0.06
N ASP A 694 6.38 -20.91 1.27
CA ASP A 694 6.61 -19.82 2.22
C ASP A 694 7.81 -18.94 1.83
N SER A 695 7.87 -17.74 2.41
CA SER A 695 9.10 -16.94 2.47
C SER A 695 9.97 -17.44 3.63
N THR A 696 11.28 -17.20 3.57
CA THR A 696 12.18 -17.53 4.68
C THR A 696 11.76 -16.80 5.97
N GLY A 697 11.17 -17.53 6.91
CA GLY A 697 10.68 -17.00 8.19
C GLY A 697 9.28 -16.36 8.16
N PHE A 698 8.53 -16.42 7.05
CA PHE A 698 7.19 -15.82 6.96
C PHE A 698 6.22 -16.67 6.13
N ALA A 699 4.98 -16.77 6.61
CA ALA A 699 3.97 -17.65 6.03
C ALA A 699 3.31 -17.06 4.78
N THR A 700 3.16 -17.88 3.74
CA THR A 700 2.28 -17.64 2.59
C THR A 700 0.93 -18.33 2.85
N SER A 701 -0.19 -17.64 2.60
CA SER A 701 -1.52 -18.27 2.54
C SER A 701 -2.02 -18.39 1.10
N LEU A 702 -2.93 -19.34 0.85
CA LEU A 702 -3.66 -19.45 -0.41
C LEU A 702 -5.11 -18.98 -0.21
N THR A 703 -5.60 -18.11 -1.09
CA THR A 703 -7.01 -17.69 -1.10
C THR A 703 -7.64 -17.99 -2.47
N LYS A 704 -8.67 -18.84 -2.51
CA LYS A 704 -9.51 -19.06 -3.68
C LYS A 704 -10.76 -18.18 -3.60
N THR A 705 -10.97 -17.35 -4.61
CA THR A 705 -12.18 -16.51 -4.78
C THR A 705 -12.61 -16.48 -6.25
N GLY A 706 -13.62 -15.69 -6.60
CA GLY A 706 -14.24 -15.70 -7.94
C GLY A 706 -15.00 -16.98 -8.26
N ALA A 707 -15.83 -16.96 -9.31
CA ALA A 707 -16.71 -18.08 -9.65
C ALA A 707 -16.00 -19.25 -10.34
N GLY A 708 -14.87 -19.01 -11.02
CA GLY A 708 -14.14 -20.02 -11.79
C GLY A 708 -13.48 -21.12 -10.97
N THR A 709 -12.94 -22.11 -11.69
CA THR A 709 -12.18 -23.23 -11.10
C THR A 709 -10.69 -22.96 -11.14
N TRP A 710 -9.99 -23.32 -10.05
CA TRP A 710 -8.54 -23.39 -9.98
C TRP A 710 -8.11 -24.76 -9.45
N THR A 711 -7.12 -25.37 -10.10
CA THR A 711 -6.58 -26.70 -9.76
C THR A 711 -5.19 -26.58 -9.12
N LEU A 712 -4.91 -27.33 -8.06
CA LEU A 712 -3.55 -27.53 -7.54
C LEU A 712 -3.07 -28.93 -7.92
N SER A 713 -1.92 -29.03 -8.58
CA SER A 713 -1.30 -30.32 -8.94
C SER A 713 0.14 -30.50 -8.45
N GLY A 714 0.81 -29.40 -8.11
CA GLY A 714 2.10 -29.40 -7.44
C GLY A 714 1.99 -29.69 -5.94
N ILE A 715 3.01 -30.33 -5.38
CA ILE A 715 3.17 -30.47 -3.92
C ILE A 715 3.46 -29.08 -3.36
N ASN A 716 2.60 -28.58 -2.48
CA ASN A 716 2.69 -27.26 -1.88
C ASN A 716 3.18 -27.34 -0.43
N SER A 717 3.91 -26.33 0.03
CA SER A 717 4.55 -26.29 1.35
C SER A 717 4.23 -25.03 2.18
N TYR A 718 3.40 -24.13 1.66
CA TYR A 718 3.02 -22.89 2.36
C TYR A 718 2.29 -23.16 3.69
N SER A 719 2.61 -22.41 4.74
CA SER A 719 2.11 -22.66 6.11
C SER A 719 0.95 -21.76 6.56
N GLY A 720 0.64 -20.69 5.82
CA GLY A 720 -0.39 -19.70 6.18
C GLY A 720 -1.84 -20.15 5.98
N GLY A 721 -2.06 -21.43 5.66
CA GLY A 721 -3.39 -22.01 5.46
C GLY A 721 -4.03 -21.71 4.09
N THR A 722 -5.19 -22.33 3.87
CA THR A 722 -5.98 -22.23 2.63
C THR A 722 -7.39 -21.73 2.92
N ASN A 723 -7.82 -20.67 2.23
CA ASN A 723 -9.16 -20.10 2.32
C ASN A 723 -9.93 -20.33 1.00
N VAL A 724 -11.09 -20.98 1.04
CA VAL A 724 -11.92 -21.31 -0.13
C VAL A 724 -13.24 -20.54 -0.07
N ASN A 725 -13.22 -19.30 -0.59
CA ASN A 725 -14.30 -18.33 -0.39
C ASN A 725 -15.38 -18.38 -1.48
N ALA A 726 -15.02 -18.70 -2.74
CA ALA A 726 -15.96 -18.80 -3.85
C ALA A 726 -15.42 -19.68 -4.99
N GLY A 727 -16.32 -20.22 -5.83
CA GLY A 727 -15.97 -21.12 -6.94
C GLY A 727 -15.34 -22.43 -6.46
N ILE A 728 -14.57 -23.11 -7.31
CA ILE A 728 -14.01 -24.44 -7.01
C ILE A 728 -12.48 -24.38 -6.86
N LEU A 729 -11.96 -24.84 -5.72
CA LEU A 729 -10.56 -25.26 -5.57
C LEU A 729 -10.49 -26.78 -5.76
N LYS A 730 -9.87 -27.25 -6.83
CA LYS A 730 -9.74 -28.67 -7.19
C LYS A 730 -8.31 -29.16 -6.94
N LEU A 731 -8.14 -30.40 -6.50
CA LEU A 731 -6.83 -31.04 -6.41
C LEU A 731 -6.57 -31.93 -7.63
N SER A 732 -5.33 -32.34 -7.90
CA SER A 732 -5.01 -33.32 -8.95
C SER A 732 -3.64 -33.94 -8.72
N GLY A 733 -3.44 -35.20 -9.10
CA GLY A 733 -2.13 -35.86 -9.03
C GLY A 733 -1.50 -35.80 -7.62
N THR A 734 -0.46 -34.98 -7.51
CA THR A 734 0.34 -34.75 -6.28
C THR A 734 -0.04 -33.45 -5.53
N GLY A 735 -1.13 -32.78 -5.91
CA GLY A 735 -1.56 -31.52 -5.32
C GLY A 735 -1.82 -31.61 -3.81
N THR A 736 -1.30 -30.65 -3.03
CA THR A 736 -1.58 -30.54 -1.59
C THR A 736 -2.11 -29.16 -1.19
N LEU A 737 -2.78 -29.07 -0.04
CA LEU A 737 -3.31 -27.82 0.54
C LEU A 737 -2.29 -27.04 1.40
N GLY A 738 -0.99 -27.23 1.16
CA GLY A 738 0.11 -26.59 1.89
C GLY A 738 0.68 -27.47 3.00
N SER A 739 1.21 -26.83 4.05
CA SER A 739 1.66 -27.50 5.29
C SER A 739 0.49 -28.23 5.95
N ILE A 740 0.75 -29.42 6.50
CA ILE A 740 -0.26 -30.19 7.24
C ILE A 740 -0.81 -29.41 8.44
N SER A 741 -0.06 -28.49 9.04
CA SER A 741 -0.53 -27.64 10.15
C SER A 741 -1.30 -26.40 9.70
N GLY A 742 -1.39 -26.14 8.39
CA GLY A 742 -2.11 -24.99 7.85
C GLY A 742 -3.63 -25.15 7.94
N THR A 743 -4.30 -24.18 8.55
CA THR A 743 -5.77 -24.14 8.67
C THR A 743 -6.45 -24.19 7.29
N LEU A 744 -7.54 -24.95 7.18
CA LEU A 744 -8.43 -24.91 6.02
C LEU A 744 -9.71 -24.14 6.39
N THR A 745 -9.98 -23.04 5.71
CA THR A 745 -11.17 -22.20 5.93
C THR A 745 -12.10 -22.25 4.72
N MET A 746 -13.31 -22.76 4.91
CA MET A 746 -14.37 -22.77 3.90
C MET A 746 -15.24 -21.52 4.07
N GLY A 747 -15.07 -20.54 3.18
CA GLY A 747 -15.77 -19.25 3.21
C GLY A 747 -17.05 -19.20 2.37
N GLY A 748 -17.37 -20.27 1.63
CA GLY A 748 -18.53 -20.37 0.75
C GLY A 748 -18.28 -21.05 -0.60
N GLY A 749 -17.01 -21.33 -0.95
CA GLY A 749 -16.65 -22.08 -2.15
C GLY A 749 -16.68 -23.61 -1.95
N THR A 750 -16.32 -24.32 -3.01
CA THR A 750 -16.20 -25.79 -3.03
C THR A 750 -14.73 -26.20 -3.03
N LEU A 751 -14.37 -27.17 -2.19
CA LEU A 751 -13.12 -27.90 -2.22
C LEU A 751 -13.38 -29.29 -2.84
N ASP A 752 -12.71 -29.59 -3.93
CA ASP A 752 -12.82 -30.87 -4.63
C ASP A 752 -11.51 -31.67 -4.54
N LEU A 753 -11.57 -32.75 -3.74
CA LEU A 753 -10.46 -33.67 -3.51
C LEU A 753 -10.04 -34.42 -4.79
N ASN A 754 -10.93 -34.62 -5.76
CA ASN A 754 -10.66 -35.18 -7.09
C ASN A 754 -9.68 -36.38 -7.09
N GLY A 755 -9.94 -37.37 -6.23
CA GLY A 755 -9.12 -38.57 -6.12
C GLY A 755 -7.85 -38.44 -5.27
N THR A 756 -7.58 -37.30 -4.62
CA THR A 756 -6.42 -37.08 -3.74
C THR A 756 -6.78 -37.17 -2.25
N ASN A 757 -5.82 -37.57 -1.41
CA ASN A 757 -5.92 -37.45 0.04
C ASN A 757 -5.28 -36.13 0.49
N GLN A 758 -5.83 -35.48 1.53
CA GLN A 758 -5.36 -34.18 2.02
C GLN A 758 -5.18 -34.18 3.54
N ASN A 759 -4.20 -33.40 4.02
CA ASN A 759 -3.92 -33.18 5.44
C ASN A 759 -3.87 -31.68 5.71
N VAL A 760 -4.66 -31.21 6.67
CA VAL A 760 -4.78 -29.80 7.06
C VAL A 760 -4.87 -29.66 8.59
N GLY A 761 -4.71 -28.44 9.09
CA GLY A 761 -4.84 -28.12 10.50
C GLY A 761 -6.29 -28.15 10.97
N ALA A 762 -6.69 -27.22 11.84
CA ALA A 762 -8.10 -27.00 12.13
C ALA A 762 -8.93 -26.82 10.84
N LEU A 763 -10.09 -27.47 10.76
CA LEU A 763 -11.10 -27.17 9.76
C LEU A 763 -11.95 -26.01 10.27
N ASN A 764 -12.22 -25.03 9.42
CA ASN A 764 -13.06 -23.88 9.79
C ASN A 764 -14.02 -23.55 8.66
N GLY A 765 -15.21 -23.04 8.99
CA GLY A 765 -16.11 -22.45 8.00
C GLY A 765 -17.58 -22.64 8.31
N SER A 766 -18.32 -21.53 8.33
CA SER A 766 -19.78 -21.54 8.52
C SER A 766 -20.57 -21.91 7.26
N SER A 767 -19.91 -22.18 6.13
CA SER A 767 -20.52 -22.53 4.85
C SER A 767 -19.51 -23.21 3.90
N GLY A 768 -19.87 -23.39 2.63
CA GLY A 768 -19.05 -24.06 1.63
C GLY A 768 -19.23 -25.58 1.59
N THR A 769 -18.61 -26.21 0.60
CA THR A 769 -18.75 -27.65 0.32
C THR A 769 -17.39 -28.31 0.19
N ILE A 770 -17.24 -29.52 0.75
CA ILE A 770 -16.10 -30.40 0.52
C ILE A 770 -16.62 -31.69 -0.14
N LEU A 771 -16.01 -32.09 -1.26
CA LEU A 771 -16.44 -33.26 -2.04
C LEU A 771 -15.28 -33.93 -2.77
N ASN A 772 -15.56 -35.00 -3.51
CA ASN A 772 -14.56 -35.79 -4.24
C ASN A 772 -15.09 -36.23 -5.62
N GLU A 773 -14.99 -35.35 -6.62
CA GLU A 773 -15.29 -35.69 -8.03
C GLU A 773 -14.16 -36.52 -8.66
N ALA A 774 -13.79 -37.63 -8.01
CA ALA A 774 -12.86 -38.60 -8.55
C ALA A 774 -13.41 -39.21 -9.86
N PRO A 775 -12.59 -39.29 -10.93
CA PRO A 775 -12.98 -39.95 -12.17
C PRO A 775 -13.43 -41.40 -11.94
N SER A 776 -14.38 -41.85 -12.76
CA SER A 776 -14.95 -43.20 -12.72
C SER A 776 -13.86 -44.29 -12.68
N GLY A 777 -13.84 -45.09 -11.61
CA GLY A 777 -12.80 -46.09 -11.34
C GLY A 777 -11.84 -45.71 -10.20
N GLY A 778 -11.77 -44.44 -9.81
CA GLY A 778 -11.02 -43.98 -8.62
C GLY A 778 -11.70 -44.26 -7.27
N GLY A 779 -12.83 -44.97 -7.27
CA GLY A 779 -13.90 -45.03 -6.26
C GLY A 779 -13.60 -45.69 -4.91
N GLY A 780 -12.34 -45.76 -4.47
CA GLY A 780 -12.05 -45.86 -3.05
C GLY A 780 -12.29 -44.51 -2.37
N ALA A 781 -12.71 -44.50 -1.11
CA ALA A 781 -12.81 -43.26 -0.34
C ALA A 781 -11.48 -42.50 -0.31
N LYS A 782 -11.55 -41.17 -0.28
CA LYS A 782 -10.39 -40.28 -0.17
C LYS A 782 -10.44 -39.51 1.13
N THR A 783 -9.29 -39.43 1.78
CA THR A 783 -9.19 -38.99 3.17
C THR A 783 -8.89 -37.51 3.25
N LEU A 784 -9.76 -36.76 3.94
CA LEU A 784 -9.42 -35.46 4.52
C LEU A 784 -9.03 -35.66 5.99
N THR A 785 -7.78 -35.37 6.32
CA THR A 785 -7.25 -35.45 7.69
C THR A 785 -7.18 -34.04 8.30
N ILE A 786 -7.84 -33.82 9.43
CA ILE A 786 -8.01 -32.51 10.08
C ILE A 786 -7.50 -32.52 11.53
N GLY A 787 -7.22 -31.34 12.08
CA GLY A 787 -6.70 -31.13 13.45
C GLY A 787 -5.18 -31.34 13.61
N ASN A 788 -4.44 -31.48 12.50
CA ASN A 788 -2.98 -31.56 12.54
C ASN A 788 -2.38 -30.26 13.13
N GLY A 789 -1.29 -30.36 13.90
CA GLY A 789 -0.72 -29.20 14.58
C GLY A 789 -1.57 -28.66 15.73
N ASP A 790 -2.44 -29.51 16.31
CA ASP A 790 -3.07 -29.33 17.63
C ASP A 790 -4.02 -28.12 17.78
N THR A 791 -4.39 -27.49 16.67
CA THR A 791 -5.34 -26.38 16.65
C THR A 791 -6.80 -26.86 16.69
N SER A 792 -7.66 -26.09 17.35
CA SER A 792 -9.11 -26.32 17.41
C SER A 792 -9.83 -25.67 16.23
N GLY A 793 -10.90 -26.31 15.75
CA GLY A 793 -11.69 -25.90 14.57
C GLY A 793 -13.20 -25.88 14.82
N SER A 794 -13.94 -25.31 13.86
CA SER A 794 -15.40 -25.28 13.86
C SER A 794 -15.97 -25.15 12.45
N PHE A 795 -16.76 -26.14 12.04
CA PHE A 795 -17.30 -26.26 10.69
C PHE A 795 -18.80 -26.54 10.67
N SER A 796 -19.52 -25.77 9.85
CA SER A 796 -20.97 -25.86 9.63
C SER A 796 -21.33 -26.08 8.15
N GLY A 797 -20.36 -26.11 7.24
CA GLY A 797 -20.57 -26.35 5.81
C GLY A 797 -20.99 -27.79 5.50
N THR A 798 -20.97 -28.17 4.22
CA THR A 798 -21.37 -29.52 3.77
C THR A 798 -20.14 -30.36 3.41
N ILE A 799 -20.08 -31.61 3.85
CA ILE A 799 -19.21 -32.64 3.27
C ILE A 799 -20.11 -33.65 2.56
N THR A 800 -19.90 -33.85 1.26
CA THR A 800 -20.59 -34.87 0.44
C THR A 800 -19.57 -35.77 -0.22
N ASP A 801 -19.97 -36.96 -0.66
CA ASP A 801 -19.11 -37.82 -1.47
C ASP A 801 -18.84 -37.18 -2.84
N HIS A 802 -19.90 -36.76 -3.52
CA HIS A 802 -19.87 -36.08 -4.82
C HIS A 802 -21.12 -35.18 -5.03
N ASP A 803 -21.09 -34.33 -6.06
CA ASP A 803 -22.22 -33.52 -6.54
C ASP A 803 -23.14 -34.28 -7.51
N GLY A 804 -22.66 -35.39 -8.05
CA GLY A 804 -23.36 -36.24 -9.04
C GLY A 804 -22.64 -36.36 -10.37
N SER A 805 -21.51 -35.68 -10.57
CA SER A 805 -20.69 -35.78 -11.79
C SER A 805 -19.59 -36.85 -11.73
N GLY A 806 -19.05 -37.16 -10.55
CA GLY A 806 -18.04 -38.19 -10.30
C GLY A 806 -18.55 -39.43 -9.54
N SER A 807 -17.60 -40.24 -9.04
CA SER A 807 -17.90 -41.44 -8.25
C SER A 807 -16.91 -41.66 -7.09
N GLY A 808 -16.41 -40.59 -6.50
CA GLY A 808 -15.56 -40.64 -5.31
C GLY A 808 -16.39 -40.66 -4.03
N PHE A 809 -15.80 -41.18 -2.95
CA PHE A 809 -16.34 -41.03 -1.59
C PHE A 809 -15.38 -40.19 -0.74
N VAL A 810 -15.89 -39.48 0.27
CA VAL A 810 -15.07 -38.74 1.24
C VAL A 810 -15.01 -39.52 2.55
N LYS A 811 -13.81 -39.67 3.10
CA LYS A 811 -13.55 -40.14 4.47
C LYS A 811 -12.95 -39.01 5.29
N LEU A 812 -13.41 -38.82 6.52
CA LEU A 812 -12.85 -37.87 7.47
C LEU A 812 -11.94 -38.59 8.47
N ILE A 813 -10.79 -37.97 8.82
CA ILE A 813 -9.98 -38.37 9.96
C ILE A 813 -9.65 -37.17 10.83
N LYS A 814 -10.05 -37.18 12.09
CA LYS A 814 -9.63 -36.20 13.10
C LYS A 814 -8.37 -36.70 13.81
N THR A 815 -7.32 -35.88 13.83
CA THR A 815 -6.05 -36.12 14.54
C THR A 815 -5.63 -34.89 15.35
N GLY A 816 -4.52 -34.97 16.07
CA GLY A 816 -4.02 -33.91 16.96
C GLY A 816 -4.89 -33.68 18.20
N THR A 817 -4.33 -33.06 19.24
CA THR A 817 -4.97 -32.88 20.55
C THR A 817 -6.09 -31.85 20.58
N GLY A 818 -6.15 -30.92 19.61
CA GLY A 818 -7.16 -29.88 19.50
C GLY A 818 -8.61 -30.41 19.37
N THR A 819 -9.57 -29.52 19.58
CA THR A 819 -11.01 -29.83 19.50
C THR A 819 -11.60 -29.35 18.19
N GLU A 820 -12.22 -30.24 17.44
CA GLU A 820 -12.91 -29.92 16.19
C GLU A 820 -14.43 -29.94 16.40
N THR A 821 -15.17 -28.97 15.86
CA THR A 821 -16.61 -28.79 16.16
C THR A 821 -17.46 -28.86 14.90
N MET A 822 -18.10 -30.01 14.68
CA MET A 822 -18.96 -30.29 13.53
C MET A 822 -20.42 -29.94 13.87
N THR A 823 -20.96 -28.96 13.16
CA THR A 823 -22.34 -28.44 13.34
C THR A 823 -23.19 -28.52 12.06
N SER A 824 -22.66 -29.21 11.03
CA SER A 824 -23.37 -29.40 9.76
C SER A 824 -24.71 -30.13 9.95
N THR A 825 -25.70 -29.72 9.17
CA THR A 825 -27.03 -30.37 9.10
C THR A 825 -27.27 -31.07 7.75
N THR A 826 -26.25 -31.07 6.88
CA THR A 826 -26.37 -31.45 5.46
C THR A 826 -25.30 -32.42 4.98
N SER A 827 -24.25 -32.71 5.77
CA SER A 827 -23.19 -33.62 5.34
C SER A 827 -23.68 -35.06 5.30
N ASN A 828 -23.43 -35.75 4.20
CA ASN A 828 -24.04 -37.03 3.85
C ASN A 828 -23.04 -38.11 3.38
N TYR A 829 -21.73 -37.79 3.39
CA TYR A 829 -20.64 -38.67 2.95
C TYR A 829 -20.65 -40.06 3.60
N THR A 830 -20.38 -41.11 2.82
CA THR A 830 -20.44 -42.51 3.27
C THR A 830 -19.08 -43.16 3.51
N GLY A 831 -17.96 -42.48 3.25
CA GLY A 831 -16.61 -43.01 3.52
C GLY A 831 -16.22 -43.11 5.01
N GLY A 832 -17.06 -42.56 5.90
CA GLY A 832 -16.93 -42.66 7.37
C GLY A 832 -16.01 -41.62 8.01
N THR A 833 -15.93 -41.68 9.35
CA THR A 833 -15.22 -40.71 10.19
C THR A 833 -14.40 -41.43 11.27
N ASP A 834 -13.08 -41.36 11.22
CA ASP A 834 -12.23 -41.86 12.33
C ASP A 834 -11.73 -40.70 13.21
N ILE A 835 -11.76 -40.89 14.52
CA ILE A 835 -11.20 -39.95 15.51
C ILE A 835 -9.97 -40.63 16.12
N ASN A 836 -8.79 -40.22 15.66
CA ASN A 836 -7.50 -40.79 16.01
C ASN A 836 -6.67 -39.88 16.95
N GLY A 837 -7.13 -38.66 17.22
CA GLY A 837 -6.52 -37.74 18.19
C GLY A 837 -7.48 -36.63 18.64
N GLY A 838 -7.43 -36.30 19.94
CA GLY A 838 -8.17 -35.17 20.53
C GLY A 838 -9.69 -35.35 20.53
N THR A 839 -10.41 -34.23 20.51
CA THR A 839 -11.89 -34.23 20.58
C THR A 839 -12.51 -33.89 19.22
N LEU A 840 -13.58 -34.61 18.87
CA LEU A 840 -14.53 -34.24 17.81
C LEU A 840 -15.91 -34.04 18.45
N ILE A 841 -16.48 -32.84 18.33
CA ILE A 841 -17.83 -32.52 18.80
C ILE A 841 -18.80 -32.61 17.62
N SER A 842 -19.83 -33.44 17.74
CA SER A 842 -20.95 -33.54 16.81
C SER A 842 -22.20 -32.94 17.47
N ASN A 843 -22.50 -31.69 17.13
CA ASN A 843 -23.62 -30.94 17.71
C ASN A 843 -24.60 -30.53 16.60
N SER A 844 -25.51 -31.43 16.23
CA SER A 844 -26.44 -31.25 15.10
C SER A 844 -27.75 -31.98 15.37
N ALA A 845 -28.86 -31.24 15.34
CA ALA A 845 -30.20 -31.80 15.56
C ALA A 845 -30.66 -32.76 14.43
N ASN A 846 -30.06 -32.65 13.24
CA ASN A 846 -30.54 -33.27 12.00
C ASN A 846 -29.59 -34.34 11.42
N GLY A 847 -28.61 -34.83 12.18
CA GLY A 847 -27.81 -36.01 11.81
C GLY A 847 -26.61 -35.77 10.88
N GLY A 848 -26.66 -34.75 10.04
CA GLY A 848 -25.67 -34.49 9.00
C GLY A 848 -24.34 -33.88 9.44
N ALA A 849 -23.84 -34.17 10.65
CA ALA A 849 -22.56 -33.63 11.15
C ALA A 849 -21.35 -34.51 10.78
N LEU A 850 -21.48 -35.84 10.90
CA LEU A 850 -20.40 -36.82 10.70
C LEU A 850 -20.57 -37.70 9.46
N GLY A 851 -21.46 -37.30 8.54
CA GLY A 851 -21.84 -38.09 7.37
C GLY A 851 -22.79 -39.24 7.72
N ARG A 852 -22.85 -40.23 6.82
CA ARG A 852 -23.68 -41.45 6.94
C ARG A 852 -22.85 -42.74 6.79
N GLY A 853 -21.52 -42.61 6.74
CA GLY A 853 -20.58 -43.72 6.88
C GLY A 853 -20.25 -43.99 8.36
N PRO A 854 -19.62 -45.13 8.68
CA PRO A 854 -19.34 -45.51 10.06
C PRO A 854 -18.43 -44.50 10.77
N VAL A 855 -18.69 -44.29 12.07
CA VAL A 855 -17.93 -43.40 12.95
C VAL A 855 -17.10 -44.23 13.94
N THR A 856 -15.78 -44.08 13.91
CA THR A 856 -14.85 -44.81 14.78
C THR A 856 -14.13 -43.88 15.75
N VAL A 857 -14.18 -44.16 17.05
CA VAL A 857 -13.36 -43.47 18.07
C VAL A 857 -12.19 -44.38 18.44
N ASN A 858 -10.94 -43.95 18.22
CA ASN A 858 -9.76 -44.83 18.28
C ASN A 858 -8.72 -44.41 19.32
N ASN A 859 -8.10 -45.40 19.97
CA ASN A 859 -6.99 -45.24 20.91
C ASN A 859 -7.33 -44.48 22.21
N SER A 860 -6.40 -44.47 23.15
CA SER A 860 -6.47 -43.66 24.36
C SER A 860 -6.45 -42.16 24.03
N GLY A 861 -7.19 -41.36 24.80
CA GLY A 861 -7.16 -39.89 24.70
C GLY A 861 -7.91 -39.29 23.51
N THR A 862 -8.81 -40.06 22.88
CA THR A 862 -9.76 -39.55 21.89
C THR A 862 -11.18 -39.48 22.45
N THR A 863 -11.91 -38.44 22.06
CA THR A 863 -13.30 -38.24 22.49
C THR A 863 -14.19 -37.86 21.31
N LEU A 864 -15.27 -38.62 21.12
CA LEU A 864 -16.46 -38.16 20.39
C LEU A 864 -17.42 -37.55 21.42
N VAL A 865 -17.79 -36.28 21.24
CA VAL A 865 -18.85 -35.61 22.03
C VAL A 865 -20.11 -35.54 21.16
N GLY A 866 -21.24 -36.05 21.64
CA GLY A 866 -22.49 -36.10 20.88
C GLY A 866 -23.65 -35.33 21.51
N ASN A 867 -24.28 -34.44 20.74
CA ASN A 867 -25.58 -33.85 21.06
C ASN A 867 -26.45 -33.68 19.81
N GLY A 868 -27.70 -34.15 19.87
CA GLY A 868 -28.59 -34.27 18.73
C GLY A 868 -28.55 -35.66 18.10
N LEU A 869 -28.31 -35.74 16.78
CA LEU A 869 -28.32 -36.97 16.00
C LEU A 869 -26.97 -37.20 15.31
N ILE A 870 -26.55 -38.47 15.25
CA ILE A 870 -25.46 -38.99 14.42
C ILE A 870 -26.10 -40.07 13.53
N ASP A 871 -26.29 -39.82 12.23
CA ASP A 871 -26.97 -40.77 11.33
C ASP A 871 -26.03 -41.85 10.77
N ALA A 872 -25.36 -42.57 11.67
CA ALA A 872 -24.35 -43.58 11.36
C ALA A 872 -24.27 -44.67 12.44
N ASP A 873 -23.55 -45.74 12.13
CA ASP A 873 -23.06 -46.69 13.15
C ASP A 873 -21.87 -46.07 13.89
N VAL A 874 -21.83 -46.21 15.23
CA VAL A 874 -20.78 -45.66 16.10
C VAL A 874 -20.05 -46.78 16.82
N THR A 875 -18.74 -46.87 16.59
CA THR A 875 -17.84 -47.82 17.26
C THR A 875 -16.79 -47.09 18.08
N VAL A 876 -16.76 -47.33 19.39
CA VAL A 876 -15.74 -46.81 20.30
C VAL A 876 -14.72 -47.94 20.55
N SER A 877 -13.51 -47.79 20.00
CA SER A 877 -12.52 -48.86 19.90
C SER A 877 -11.46 -48.84 21.01
N SER A 878 -10.75 -49.96 21.14
CA SER A 878 -9.74 -50.24 22.16
C SER A 878 -8.35 -50.47 21.57
N ALA A 879 -8.03 -49.80 20.46
CA ALA A 879 -6.73 -49.94 19.77
C ALA A 879 -5.51 -49.43 20.60
N GLY A 880 -5.79 -48.72 21.70
CA GLY A 880 -4.92 -48.64 22.87
C GLY A 880 -5.74 -48.96 24.13
N ASN A 881 -5.07 -49.20 25.25
CA ASN A 881 -5.71 -49.40 26.56
C ASN A 881 -5.24 -48.30 27.55
N PRO A 882 -6.13 -47.47 28.12
CA PRO A 882 -7.58 -47.41 27.87
C PRO A 882 -7.91 -46.97 26.43
N GLY A 883 -9.12 -47.28 25.97
CA GLY A 883 -9.60 -46.98 24.61
C GLY A 883 -10.19 -45.57 24.45
N GLY A 884 -10.89 -45.38 23.33
CA GLY A 884 -11.56 -44.11 23.02
C GLY A 884 -12.77 -43.84 23.93
N THR A 885 -13.23 -42.59 23.98
CA THR A 885 -14.39 -42.16 24.76
C THR A 885 -15.53 -41.69 23.86
N LEU A 886 -16.74 -42.20 24.06
CA LEU A 886 -17.97 -41.50 23.68
C LEU A 886 -18.44 -40.71 24.90
N ALA A 887 -18.60 -39.40 24.76
CA ALA A 887 -19.22 -38.51 25.71
C ALA A 887 -20.52 -37.95 25.12
N VAL A 888 -21.49 -37.70 25.98
CA VAL A 888 -22.73 -37.00 25.60
C VAL A 888 -22.60 -35.53 26.02
N GLY A 889 -23.38 -34.64 25.39
CA GLY A 889 -23.41 -33.22 25.74
C GLY A 889 -22.86 -32.29 24.67
N THR A 890 -22.80 -30.99 24.97
CA THR A 890 -22.32 -29.97 24.02
C THR A 890 -20.80 -29.76 24.05
N THR A 891 -20.12 -30.19 25.11
CA THR A 891 -18.65 -30.20 25.24
C THR A 891 -18.21 -31.42 26.05
N SER A 892 -16.92 -31.77 26.04
CA SER A 892 -16.36 -32.87 26.85
C SER A 892 -16.14 -32.51 28.34
N ALA A 893 -16.62 -31.36 28.81
CA ALA A 893 -16.49 -30.93 30.20
C ALA A 893 -17.70 -31.35 31.05
N SER A 894 -17.49 -31.54 32.35
CA SER A 894 -18.52 -31.95 33.30
C SER A 894 -19.68 -30.95 33.44
N GLY A 895 -20.90 -31.46 33.47
CA GLY A 895 -22.15 -30.72 33.66
C GLY A 895 -22.82 -30.21 32.37
N ASN A 896 -22.49 -30.74 31.19
CA ASN A 896 -23.02 -30.33 29.89
C ASN A 896 -24.12 -31.27 29.38
N ILE A 897 -25.22 -31.42 30.14
CA ILE A 897 -26.31 -32.35 29.82
C ILE A 897 -26.76 -32.27 28.34
N GLY A 898 -26.85 -33.43 27.69
CA GLY A 898 -27.40 -33.58 26.34
C GLY A 898 -27.96 -34.97 26.05
N LYS A 899 -28.41 -35.17 24.80
CA LYS A 899 -28.83 -36.49 24.30
C LYS A 899 -28.24 -36.71 22.92
N VAL A 900 -27.72 -37.92 22.68
CA VAL A 900 -27.29 -38.36 21.35
C VAL A 900 -28.15 -39.52 20.87
N GLN A 901 -28.76 -39.35 19.70
CA GLN A 901 -29.36 -40.43 18.93
C GLN A 901 -28.33 -40.95 17.91
N ILE A 902 -28.24 -42.26 17.77
CA ILE A 902 -27.34 -42.98 16.88
C ILE A 902 -28.21 -43.75 15.88
N GLY A 903 -28.24 -43.25 14.65
CA GLY A 903 -29.09 -43.72 13.54
C GLY A 903 -30.48 -43.06 13.47
N GLN A 904 -30.88 -42.73 12.24
CA GLN A 904 -32.25 -42.40 11.83
C GLN A 904 -32.60 -43.09 10.50
N SER A 905 -31.62 -43.25 9.62
CA SER A 905 -31.71 -43.96 8.35
C SER A 905 -31.86 -45.47 8.52
N ALA A 906 -32.65 -46.09 7.65
CA ALA A 906 -32.82 -47.54 7.62
C ALA A 906 -31.47 -48.26 7.42
N GLY A 907 -31.13 -49.15 8.35
CA GLY A 907 -29.89 -49.93 8.35
C GLY A 907 -28.71 -49.30 9.08
N LEU A 908 -28.80 -48.05 9.55
CA LEU A 908 -27.78 -47.37 10.34
C LEU A 908 -28.27 -47.12 11.77
N GLY A 909 -27.37 -47.19 12.74
CA GLY A 909 -27.63 -46.84 14.14
C GLY A 909 -27.17 -47.88 15.16
N ALA A 910 -26.13 -48.64 14.87
CA ALA A 910 -25.51 -49.55 15.81
C ALA A 910 -24.57 -48.81 16.76
N LEU A 911 -24.64 -49.09 18.06
CA LEU A 911 -23.66 -48.66 19.05
C LEU A 911 -22.79 -49.85 19.46
N THR A 912 -21.47 -49.74 19.26
CA THR A 912 -20.49 -50.74 19.74
C THR A 912 -19.47 -50.10 20.67
N LEU A 913 -19.39 -50.60 21.90
CA LEU A 913 -18.37 -50.21 22.89
C LEU A 913 -17.40 -51.40 23.10
N ALA A 914 -16.15 -51.26 22.69
CA ALA A 914 -15.14 -52.32 22.77
C ALA A 914 -14.58 -52.50 24.19
N ALA A 915 -13.85 -53.61 24.41
CA ALA A 915 -13.22 -53.92 25.70
C ALA A 915 -12.28 -52.79 26.16
N GLY A 916 -12.62 -52.09 27.24
CA GLY A 916 -11.83 -50.95 27.74
C GLY A 916 -11.98 -49.64 26.97
N SER A 917 -12.93 -49.51 26.03
CA SER A 917 -13.44 -48.20 25.60
C SER A 917 -14.15 -47.50 26.77
N ASN A 918 -14.58 -46.25 26.62
CA ASN A 918 -15.32 -45.52 27.65
C ASN A 918 -16.62 -44.90 27.14
N LEU A 919 -17.67 -44.95 27.95
CA LEU A 919 -18.87 -44.13 27.83
C LEU A 919 -18.92 -43.15 29.01
N LEU A 920 -18.85 -41.85 28.73
CA LEU A 920 -18.90 -40.77 29.70
C LEU A 920 -20.27 -40.10 29.68
N LEU A 921 -20.90 -39.97 30.86
CA LEU A 921 -22.23 -39.39 31.03
C LEU A 921 -22.27 -38.45 32.26
N ASP A 922 -22.90 -37.30 32.11
CA ASP A 922 -23.31 -36.42 33.20
C ASP A 922 -24.68 -36.82 33.78
N LEU A 923 -24.77 -36.93 35.11
CA LEU A 923 -26.03 -37.12 35.84
C LEU A 923 -26.25 -35.96 36.81
N THR A 924 -27.38 -35.24 36.74
CA THR A 924 -27.70 -34.14 37.67
C THR A 924 -29.12 -34.26 38.23
N ALA A 925 -29.31 -33.79 39.46
CA ALA A 925 -30.55 -33.90 40.20
C ALA A 925 -31.70 -33.03 39.64
N GLY A 926 -32.92 -33.52 39.82
CA GLY A 926 -34.18 -32.81 39.58
C GLY A 926 -35.28 -33.44 40.45
N ALA A 927 -36.43 -32.78 40.59
CA ALA A 927 -37.45 -33.24 41.53
C ALA A 927 -38.31 -34.40 40.96
N GLY A 928 -38.09 -35.62 41.46
CA GLY A 928 -38.97 -36.79 41.23
C GLY A 928 -38.69 -37.55 39.93
N LEU A 929 -37.49 -38.13 39.80
CA LEU A 929 -36.98 -38.60 38.51
C LEU A 929 -37.36 -40.04 38.17
N THR A 930 -38.53 -40.20 37.54
CA THR A 930 -38.91 -41.41 36.80
C THR A 930 -38.83 -41.18 35.29
N GLY A 931 -37.61 -41.24 34.73
CA GLY A 931 -37.32 -41.31 33.29
C GLY A 931 -37.45 -40.01 32.47
N THR A 932 -38.36 -39.09 32.83
CA THR A 932 -38.82 -37.95 31.99
C THR A 932 -37.80 -36.83 31.70
N GLY A 933 -36.54 -36.95 32.14
CA GLY A 933 -35.52 -35.89 32.06
C GLY A 933 -34.37 -36.10 31.06
N ALA A 934 -34.42 -37.14 30.22
CA ALA A 934 -33.32 -37.48 29.30
C ALA A 934 -32.91 -36.30 28.39
N GLY A 935 -31.62 -35.96 28.39
CA GLY A 935 -31.09 -34.83 27.63
C GLY A 935 -31.48 -33.44 28.14
N THR A 936 -32.01 -33.33 29.37
CA THR A 936 -32.31 -32.04 30.01
C THR A 936 -31.85 -31.96 31.47
N ILE A 937 -31.75 -33.09 32.18
CA ILE A 937 -31.13 -33.18 33.52
C ILE A 937 -30.08 -34.30 33.66
N TYR A 938 -30.11 -35.29 32.77
CA TYR A 938 -29.14 -36.38 32.70
C TYR A 938 -28.86 -36.78 31.26
N ASP A 939 -27.65 -37.27 30.99
CA ASP A 939 -27.22 -37.69 29.65
C ASP A 939 -27.85 -39.00 29.20
N GLN A 940 -28.20 -39.07 27.91
CA GLN A 940 -28.74 -40.28 27.29
C GLN A 940 -28.14 -40.55 25.91
N VAL A 941 -27.74 -41.79 25.68
CA VAL A 941 -27.53 -42.37 24.34
C VAL A 941 -28.79 -43.10 23.90
N SER A 942 -29.10 -43.10 22.61
CA SER A 942 -30.20 -43.91 22.04
C SER A 942 -29.76 -44.48 20.69
N ALA A 943 -29.68 -45.80 20.57
CA ALA A 943 -29.26 -46.50 19.36
C ALA A 943 -30.46 -47.12 18.63
N LEU A 944 -30.46 -47.08 17.30
CA LEU A 944 -31.61 -47.51 16.48
C LEU A 944 -31.60 -49.01 16.12
N THR A 945 -30.43 -49.61 15.82
CA THR A 945 -30.37 -50.96 15.22
C THR A 945 -29.78 -52.04 16.13
N SER A 946 -28.85 -51.68 17.03
CA SER A 946 -28.31 -52.59 18.06
C SER A 946 -27.46 -51.85 19.09
N VAL A 947 -27.28 -52.46 20.27
CA VAL A 947 -26.27 -52.07 21.27
C VAL A 947 -25.40 -53.29 21.59
N THR A 948 -24.09 -53.17 21.39
CA THR A 948 -23.09 -54.18 21.72
C THR A 948 -22.07 -53.63 22.71
N LEU A 949 -21.91 -54.33 23.83
CA LEU A 949 -21.02 -53.98 24.93
C LEU A 949 -19.97 -55.09 25.11
N GLY A 950 -18.82 -54.92 24.46
CA GLY A 950 -17.68 -55.84 24.55
C GLY A 950 -16.86 -55.69 25.83
N GLY A 951 -17.44 -55.23 26.95
CA GLY A 951 -16.70 -54.88 28.17
C GLY A 951 -16.10 -53.47 28.16
N GLY A 952 -16.82 -52.49 27.61
CA GLY A 952 -16.47 -51.07 27.75
C GLY A 952 -16.65 -50.58 29.19
N THR A 953 -15.98 -49.50 29.56
CA THR A 953 -16.12 -48.81 30.85
C THR A 953 -17.30 -47.83 30.82
N LEU A 954 -18.03 -47.74 31.93
CA LEU A 954 -19.04 -46.70 32.17
C LEU A 954 -18.46 -45.69 33.17
N THR A 955 -18.34 -44.42 32.77
CA THR A 955 -17.88 -43.31 33.61
C THR A 955 -19.02 -42.33 33.82
N LEU A 956 -19.29 -41.96 35.08
CA LEU A 956 -20.35 -41.04 35.47
C LEU A 956 -19.73 -39.81 36.15
N ASN A 957 -19.99 -38.63 35.62
CA ASN A 957 -19.82 -37.39 36.38
C ASN A 957 -21.14 -37.08 37.10
N VAL A 958 -21.13 -37.18 38.42
CA VAL A 958 -22.33 -37.11 39.26
C VAL A 958 -22.44 -35.74 39.91
N GLY A 959 -23.46 -34.98 39.52
CA GLY A 959 -23.84 -33.71 40.13
C GLY A 959 -24.54 -33.90 41.48
N PRO A 960 -24.46 -32.90 42.39
CA PRO A 960 -25.01 -33.03 43.74
C PRO A 960 -26.54 -33.10 43.75
N GLY A 961 -27.09 -33.87 44.70
CA GLY A 961 -28.51 -33.84 45.04
C GLY A 961 -29.33 -35.06 44.60
N LEU A 962 -28.70 -36.15 44.15
CA LEU A 962 -29.39 -37.41 43.86
C LEU A 962 -30.04 -38.01 45.12
N ALA A 963 -31.13 -38.76 44.93
CA ALA A 963 -31.86 -39.46 45.98
C ALA A 963 -31.90 -40.98 45.72
N VAL A 964 -31.91 -41.77 46.80
CA VAL A 964 -32.12 -43.23 46.70
C VAL A 964 -33.49 -43.51 46.07
N GLY A 965 -33.50 -44.25 44.96
CA GLY A 965 -34.67 -44.51 44.13
C GLY A 965 -34.74 -43.72 42.82
N ASP A 966 -33.90 -42.69 42.61
CA ASP A 966 -33.81 -42.01 41.31
C ASP A 966 -33.34 -42.99 40.22
N LYS A 967 -33.97 -42.93 39.03
CA LYS A 967 -33.73 -43.88 37.93
C LYS A 967 -33.47 -43.18 36.59
N PHE A 968 -32.34 -43.53 35.98
CA PHE A 968 -31.80 -42.92 34.76
C PHE A 968 -31.71 -43.96 33.64
N TYR A 969 -32.29 -43.69 32.46
CA TYR A 969 -32.18 -44.57 31.29
C TYR A 969 -31.04 -44.10 30.40
N ILE A 970 -29.82 -44.54 30.73
CA ILE A 970 -28.57 -44.02 30.16
C ILE A 970 -28.32 -44.43 28.70
N VAL A 971 -28.80 -45.60 28.29
CA VAL A 971 -28.73 -46.07 26.90
C VAL A 971 -30.07 -46.70 26.53
N LEU A 972 -30.75 -46.13 25.53
CA LEU A 972 -31.92 -46.73 24.91
C LEU A 972 -31.52 -47.59 23.71
N ASN A 973 -32.13 -48.76 23.57
CA ASN A 973 -31.92 -49.73 22.50
C ASN A 973 -33.22 -49.91 21.72
N ASN A 974 -33.47 -49.03 20.76
CA ASN A 974 -34.73 -48.98 20.01
C ASN A 974 -34.91 -50.16 19.02
N SER A 975 -34.00 -51.15 19.06
CA SER A 975 -34.07 -52.35 18.23
C SER A 975 -34.90 -53.45 18.92
N ALA A 976 -35.38 -54.42 18.16
CA ALA A 976 -36.07 -55.60 18.72
C ALA A 976 -35.11 -56.62 19.40
N ASN A 977 -33.80 -56.33 19.45
CA ASN A 977 -32.78 -57.23 20.00
C ASN A 977 -32.39 -56.83 21.42
N ALA A 978 -32.04 -57.81 22.26
CA ALA A 978 -31.44 -57.55 23.56
C ALA A 978 -30.06 -56.87 23.44
N VAL A 979 -29.60 -56.20 24.50
CA VAL A 979 -28.22 -55.69 24.58
C VAL A 979 -27.24 -56.86 24.51
N ASN A 980 -26.26 -56.78 23.61
CA ASN A 980 -25.28 -57.84 23.40
C ASN A 980 -24.04 -57.60 24.27
N GLY A 981 -23.99 -58.22 25.46
CA GLY A 981 -22.89 -58.10 26.42
C GLY A 981 -23.17 -57.09 27.54
N THR A 982 -22.14 -56.72 28.30
CA THR A 982 -22.23 -55.82 29.47
C THR A 982 -21.07 -54.83 29.52
N PHE A 983 -21.20 -53.78 30.33
CA PHE A 983 -20.05 -52.97 30.75
C PHE A 983 -19.06 -53.80 31.61
N SER A 984 -17.81 -53.34 31.66
CA SER A 984 -16.70 -54.02 32.33
C SER A 984 -16.95 -54.17 33.83
N GLY A 985 -16.98 -55.42 34.31
CA GLY A 985 -17.26 -55.75 35.71
C GLY A 985 -18.70 -55.53 36.18
N LEU A 986 -19.60 -55.04 35.32
CA LEU A 986 -20.97 -54.65 35.66
C LEU A 986 -21.99 -55.63 35.05
N ALA A 987 -22.18 -56.79 35.68
CA ALA A 987 -23.22 -57.74 35.30
C ALA A 987 -24.65 -57.20 35.57
N GLU A 988 -25.68 -57.86 35.02
CA GLU A 988 -27.09 -57.58 35.34
C GLU A 988 -27.33 -57.60 36.86
N GLY A 989 -28.00 -56.57 37.39
CA GLY A 989 -28.29 -56.44 38.81
C GLY A 989 -27.07 -56.20 39.71
N SER A 990 -25.90 -55.88 39.16
CA SER A 990 -24.71 -55.51 39.95
C SER A 990 -24.78 -54.07 40.46
N THR A 991 -24.05 -53.79 41.55
CA THR A 991 -23.93 -52.43 42.12
C THR A 991 -22.51 -51.89 42.04
N PHE A 992 -22.38 -50.60 41.76
CA PHE A 992 -21.10 -49.89 41.70
C PHE A 992 -21.23 -48.46 42.23
N THR A 993 -20.10 -47.83 42.59
CA THR A 993 -20.08 -46.50 43.23
C THR A 993 -19.29 -45.51 42.38
N GLN A 994 -19.88 -44.36 42.03
CA GLN A 994 -19.22 -43.23 41.35
C GLN A 994 -19.76 -41.90 41.90
N GLY A 995 -18.92 -40.86 41.98
CA GLY A 995 -19.24 -39.60 42.69
C GLY A 995 -19.39 -39.71 44.22
N GLY A 996 -19.51 -40.92 44.75
CA GLY A 996 -19.86 -41.24 46.13
C GLY A 996 -21.19 -41.99 46.22
N ASP A 997 -22.07 -41.79 45.24
CA ASP A 997 -23.35 -42.48 45.13
C ASP A 997 -23.18 -43.89 44.55
N THR A 998 -24.05 -44.81 44.99
CA THR A 998 -24.04 -46.21 44.57
C THR A 998 -25.26 -46.52 43.71
N PHE A 999 -25.01 -47.08 42.54
CA PHE A 999 -25.99 -47.35 41.49
C PHE A 999 -26.12 -48.86 41.28
N LEU A 1000 -27.35 -49.32 41.11
CA LEU A 1000 -27.71 -50.63 40.56
C LEU A 1000 -27.86 -50.50 39.03
N ILE A 1001 -27.25 -51.38 38.26
CA ILE A 1001 -27.42 -51.43 36.80
C ILE A 1001 -28.41 -52.53 36.38
N SER A 1002 -29.21 -52.26 35.34
CA SER A 1002 -29.94 -53.27 34.60
C SER A 1002 -29.84 -53.02 33.09
N TYR A 1003 -29.84 -54.09 32.30
CA TYR A 1003 -29.86 -54.14 30.84
C TYR A 1003 -31.21 -54.69 30.31
N LEU A 1004 -32.17 -54.92 31.21
CA LEU A 1004 -33.46 -55.59 30.96
C LEU A 1004 -34.65 -54.66 31.27
N ASP A 1005 -34.44 -53.36 31.18
CA ASP A 1005 -35.42 -52.32 31.52
C ASP A 1005 -36.17 -51.80 30.28
N SER A 1006 -37.25 -51.05 30.50
CA SER A 1006 -38.03 -50.39 29.44
C SER A 1006 -38.15 -48.88 29.67
N GLY A 1007 -37.14 -48.14 29.21
CA GLY A 1007 -37.01 -46.68 29.32
C GLY A 1007 -37.49 -45.89 28.10
N GLY A 1008 -37.63 -46.54 26.95
CA GLY A 1008 -38.13 -45.97 25.69
C GLY A 1008 -39.66 -45.86 25.64
N ASP A 1009 -40.29 -46.65 24.78
CA ASP A 1009 -41.77 -46.70 24.64
C ASP A 1009 -42.47 -47.56 25.72
N GLY A 1010 -41.69 -48.21 26.59
CA GLY A 1010 -42.17 -49.08 27.65
C GLY A 1010 -42.45 -50.52 27.24
N THR A 1011 -42.26 -50.90 25.97
CA THR A 1011 -42.71 -52.21 25.43
C THR A 1011 -41.64 -53.30 25.36
N LEU A 1012 -40.36 -52.92 25.27
CA LEU A 1012 -39.22 -53.86 25.18
C LEU A 1012 -38.33 -53.78 26.43
N LEU A 1013 -37.89 -54.94 26.92
CA LEU A 1013 -37.05 -55.09 28.11
C LEU A 1013 -35.57 -55.25 27.69
N ASN A 1014 -35.01 -54.18 27.14
CA ASN A 1014 -33.67 -54.17 26.54
C ASN A 1014 -32.95 -52.80 26.62
N ASP A 1015 -33.48 -51.84 27.39
CA ASP A 1015 -32.82 -50.57 27.69
C ASP A 1015 -31.89 -50.71 28.91
N ILE A 1016 -30.85 -49.86 28.97
CA ILE A 1016 -29.91 -49.82 30.08
C ILE A 1016 -30.30 -48.71 31.06
N SER A 1017 -30.51 -49.09 32.33
CA SER A 1017 -30.83 -48.16 33.40
C SER A 1017 -29.82 -48.20 34.56
N LEU A 1018 -29.76 -47.08 35.29
CA LEU A 1018 -29.13 -46.96 36.59
C LEU A 1018 -30.18 -46.55 37.62
N THR A 1019 -30.23 -47.23 38.76
CA THR A 1019 -31.08 -46.85 39.91
C THR A 1019 -30.20 -46.58 41.13
N VAL A 1020 -30.33 -45.41 41.76
CA VAL A 1020 -29.56 -45.06 42.97
C VAL A 1020 -30.03 -45.92 44.15
N THR A 1021 -29.12 -46.69 44.75
CA THR A 1021 -29.42 -47.59 45.88
C THR A 1021 -28.84 -47.12 47.22
N ALA A 1022 -27.78 -46.32 47.20
CA ALA A 1022 -27.26 -45.63 48.38
C ALA A 1022 -26.59 -44.31 47.98
N ILE A 1023 -26.66 -43.31 48.86
CA ILE A 1023 -25.94 -42.04 48.77
C ILE A 1023 -25.03 -41.88 50.00
N PRO A 1024 -23.92 -41.11 49.95
CA PRO A 1024 -23.06 -40.90 51.10
C PRO A 1024 -23.85 -40.35 52.29
N GLU A 1025 -23.85 -41.08 53.41
CA GLU A 1025 -24.60 -40.62 54.58
C GLU A 1025 -24.10 -39.25 55.08
N PRO A 1026 -25.01 -38.27 55.32
CA PRO A 1026 -24.67 -37.02 55.99
C PRO A 1026 -24.01 -37.21 57.37
N SER A 1027 -24.18 -38.40 57.95
CA SER A 1027 -23.53 -38.83 59.19
C SER A 1027 -22.01 -38.73 59.16
N THR A 1028 -21.35 -38.83 57.99
CA THR A 1028 -19.88 -38.73 57.91
C THR A 1028 -19.40 -37.31 58.22
N TRP A 1029 -20.02 -36.29 57.61
CA TRP A 1029 -19.75 -34.88 57.92
C TRP A 1029 -20.31 -34.48 59.29
N GLY A 1030 -21.48 -35.01 59.67
CA GLY A 1030 -22.08 -34.80 60.99
C GLY A 1030 -21.20 -35.34 62.12
N ALA A 1031 -20.64 -36.55 61.97
CA ALA A 1031 -19.74 -37.17 62.93
C ALA A 1031 -18.35 -36.51 62.92
N ALA A 1032 -17.85 -36.07 61.77
CA ALA A 1032 -16.63 -35.25 61.71
C ALA A 1032 -16.82 -33.91 62.46
N ALA A 1033 -17.92 -33.20 62.23
CA ALA A 1033 -18.26 -31.98 62.95
C ALA A 1033 -18.46 -32.22 64.46
N LEU A 1034 -19.13 -33.30 64.85
CA LEU A 1034 -19.22 -33.72 66.26
C LEU A 1034 -17.85 -34.06 66.84
N ALA A 1035 -16.99 -34.75 66.10
CA ALA A 1035 -15.64 -35.08 66.53
C ALA A 1035 -14.77 -33.82 66.69
N PHE A 1036 -14.85 -32.84 65.80
CA PHE A 1036 -14.19 -31.54 65.96
C PHE A 1036 -14.76 -30.73 67.14
N LEU A 1037 -16.08 -30.77 67.37
CA LEU A 1037 -16.71 -30.18 68.57
C LEU A 1037 -16.26 -30.87 69.86
N VAL A 1038 -16.15 -32.21 69.86
CA VAL A 1038 -15.71 -33.00 71.01
C VAL A 1038 -14.21 -32.83 71.26
N VAL A 1039 -13.36 -32.81 70.24
CA VAL A 1039 -11.93 -32.51 70.34
C VAL A 1039 -11.72 -31.08 70.80
N GLY A 1040 -12.45 -30.10 70.24
CA GLY A 1040 -12.44 -28.70 70.69
C GLY A 1040 -12.87 -28.56 72.15
N TYR A 1041 -13.95 -29.24 72.57
CA TYR A 1041 -14.40 -29.30 73.95
C TYR A 1041 -13.36 -29.97 74.88
N MET A 1042 -12.74 -31.07 74.45
CA MET A 1042 -11.68 -31.74 75.21
C MET A 1042 -10.41 -30.89 75.32
N GLN A 1043 -10.02 -30.17 74.26
CA GLN A 1043 -8.92 -29.20 74.32
C GLN A 1043 -9.26 -28.05 75.27
N ARG A 1044 -10.47 -27.46 75.17
CA ARG A 1044 -10.94 -26.40 76.08
C ARG A 1044 -10.97 -26.88 77.53
N LYS A 1045 -11.37 -28.14 77.78
CA LYS A 1045 -11.38 -28.78 79.11
C LYS A 1045 -9.96 -29.10 79.63
N ARG A 1046 -9.02 -29.45 78.74
CA ARG A 1046 -7.58 -29.59 79.08
C ARG A 1046 -6.94 -28.22 79.38
N PHE A 1047 -7.26 -27.17 78.63
CA PHE A 1047 -6.83 -25.80 78.91
C PHE A 1047 -7.36 -25.30 80.25
N ALA A 1048 -8.66 -25.46 80.51
CA ALA A 1048 -9.28 -25.09 81.79
C ALA A 1048 -8.68 -25.87 82.98
N LYS A 1049 -8.28 -27.14 82.80
CA LYS A 1049 -7.54 -27.89 83.83
C LYS A 1049 -6.09 -27.43 84.02
N ARG A 1050 -5.43 -26.86 83.00
CA ARG A 1050 -4.06 -26.34 83.11
C ARG A 1050 -4.00 -24.92 83.71
N LEU A 1051 -4.96 -24.04 83.41
CA LEU A 1051 -5.03 -22.73 84.06
C LEU A 1051 -5.34 -22.81 85.56
N ARG A 1052 -6.01 -23.86 86.03
CA ARG A 1052 -6.39 -24.03 87.44
C ARG A 1052 -5.33 -24.72 88.31
N VAL A 1053 -4.07 -24.74 87.85
CA VAL A 1053 -2.89 -25.30 88.54
C VAL A 1053 -1.71 -24.30 88.50
N ILE A 1054 -1.93 -23.08 87.98
CA ILE A 1054 -0.98 -21.96 88.00
C ILE A 1054 -1.75 -20.69 88.41
N GLY A 1055 -2.23 -20.70 89.66
CA GLY A 1055 -3.06 -19.67 90.28
C GLY A 1055 -3.55 -20.12 91.65
#